data_AF-A0A945MLR4-F1
#
_entry.id   AF-A0A945MLR4-F1
#
_cell.length_a   1.000
_cell.length_b   1.000
_cell.length_c   1.000
_cell.angle_alpha   90.00
_cell.angle_beta   90.00
_cell.angle_gamma   90.00
#
_symmetry.space_group_name_H-M   'P 1'
#
loop_
_entity.id
_entity.type
_entity.pdbx_description
1 polymer ?
#
loop_
_entity_poly.entity_id
_entity_poly.type
_entity_poly.pdbx_seq_one_letter_code
_entity_poly.pdbx_strand_id
1 'polypeptide(L)'
;MVSRKIAITLGLYVGLLGPAWGQNHALESDHVAINTQAHWRNWKFVEGTLNVAANGEVVPAFVEKGNNAVLDILDHLQRTAEDPANTSILDAIEAGSNPDAVANLFDGDETTYWEPDPDSPLRDWWFQIDLGRLINATNIGLKFVPEGQGDPFLQFVVLTADNADKGAQIAGNIPMHQVYRTPSDNKVQRSFEFDLDRGELIDPVAGVDFAGDMVRFVQVVITESDGARGIEVSAEEYETLTGLDKGGVAFFKKVGEGEVEVEAAIYEAIDAEAQGAVRYYRRERPRLAELEVYELGQNIAQGMVLERNGSAESSHEGSVGNLVDGEGTYLTFNLKSFPIGNVAFGERFLEFDLGASFWLDTVQMWYNLSVAGGQLSGASFHVYEIQTSDGTSAPGGGLLWTAPEQVRGLGTAHEVNTFPPIHARFLRVAYPFSSSESGREGNKARPREVQLYGEGHHPEVELVSGLIPLQGAKNLVSIEWDADTPEGTSIEIQTRTGNEVADDYRYYDSGGVEVAAGKYEKLGFFKKGRIDTLEVAGADWSNWSAPYAQSGDPIASPSPREFLLMRARLRTQDPMSAAALRSIRLNFNPPVAQQLQGELDIGVFERLGEPQEVSLFIKPIFAPLDLGFDEILVRTPPDMSLAFSSLRLGSLSQWENGEAEQLADVQVMQTRSDSLWLRLDRLVQQGGQTDLIEVKFTTALFSTGIVLQAAMGNSSLENSWQQVDPGDVTELAKTQGLQILASVLDNKVLGDVQIQPAVVTPNGDGVNDAMTFDFTVRRLSGVRPVKVQIYDLSGRAVRILDVQKPIVAGKYSIDWAADDERGRVVPPGIYILRIKIDVDSDSQVQQTGIQRLLHVAY
;
A
#
# COMPACT_ATOMS: atom_id res chain seq x y z
N MET A 1 29.95 19.10 61.76
CA MET A 1 29.03 18.31 62.61
C MET A 1 27.62 18.86 62.43
N VAL A 2 26.63 17.95 62.45
CA VAL A 2 25.16 18.17 62.43
C VAL A 2 24.48 18.25 61.06
N SER A 3 24.28 17.05 60.47
CA SER A 3 23.01 16.48 59.99
C SER A 3 21.82 17.42 59.71
N ARG A 4 21.38 17.50 58.45
CA ARG A 4 19.99 17.82 58.09
C ARG A 4 19.30 16.57 57.53
N LYS A 5 18.26 16.12 58.23
CA LYS A 5 17.38 15.02 57.85
C LYS A 5 16.53 15.44 56.65
N ILE A 6 16.50 14.58 55.64
CA ILE A 6 15.55 14.59 54.53
C ILE A 6 14.26 13.96 55.05
N ALA A 7 13.15 14.71 54.99
CA ALA A 7 11.81 14.17 55.14
C ALA A 7 11.24 13.92 53.75
N ILE A 8 10.99 12.65 53.43
CA ILE A 8 10.31 12.20 52.23
C ILE A 8 8.82 12.39 52.47
N THR A 9 8.19 13.33 51.77
CA THR A 9 6.74 13.46 51.71
C THR A 9 6.26 12.68 50.50
N LEU A 10 5.59 11.56 50.78
CA LEU A 10 4.93 10.69 49.81
C LEU A 10 3.72 11.45 49.22
N GLY A 11 3.90 12.02 48.03
CA GLY A 11 2.80 12.59 47.25
C GLY A 11 2.12 11.50 46.44
N LEU A 12 0.87 11.18 46.77
CA LEU A 12 -0.03 10.45 45.89
C LEU A 12 -0.13 11.20 44.55
N TYR A 13 0.48 10.64 43.50
CA TYR A 13 0.14 10.99 42.13
C TYR A 13 -1.20 10.32 41.81
N VAL A 14 -2.29 11.04 42.05
CA VAL A 14 -3.52 10.82 41.31
C VAL A 14 -3.20 11.24 39.87
N GLY A 15 -3.16 10.26 38.96
CA GLY A 15 -2.92 10.47 37.55
C GLY A 15 -3.93 11.47 36.99
N LEU A 16 -3.46 12.70 36.79
CA LEU A 16 -4.12 13.66 35.94
C LEU A 16 -3.99 13.12 34.51
N LEU A 17 -5.13 12.73 33.96
CA LEU A 17 -5.36 12.53 32.55
C LEU A 17 -4.65 13.64 31.77
N GLY A 18 -3.65 13.25 30.97
CA GLY A 18 -3.04 14.13 29.99
C GLY A 18 -4.10 14.64 29.00
N PRO A 19 -3.83 15.76 28.31
CA PRO A 19 -4.76 16.34 27.35
C PRO A 19 -5.10 15.30 26.28
N ALA A 20 -6.35 15.31 25.81
CA ALA A 20 -6.84 14.50 24.71
C ALA A 20 -6.01 14.72 23.44
N TRP A 21 -4.93 13.96 23.29
CA TRP A 21 -4.26 13.70 22.02
C TRP A 21 -4.86 12.39 21.49
N GLY A 22 -5.33 12.44 20.24
CA GLY A 22 -6.25 11.47 19.66
C GLY A 22 -5.80 10.03 19.86
N GLN A 23 -6.64 9.23 20.49
CA GLN A 23 -6.38 7.80 20.61
C GLN A 23 -6.53 7.16 19.23
N ASN A 24 -5.61 6.27 18.86
CA ASN A 24 -5.64 5.42 17.66
C ASN A 24 -6.69 4.29 17.75
N HIS A 25 -7.40 4.18 18.88
CA HIS A 25 -8.43 3.21 19.18
C HIS A 25 -9.31 3.71 20.34
N ALA A 26 -10.44 3.06 20.59
CA ALA A 26 -11.16 3.11 21.86
C ALA A 26 -11.06 1.75 22.53
N LEU A 27 -10.70 1.72 23.83
CA LEU A 27 -10.69 0.50 24.64
C LEU A 27 -11.95 0.44 25.49
N GLU A 28 -12.78 -0.56 25.24
CA GLU A 28 -14.00 -0.85 25.99
C GLU A 28 -13.77 -2.02 26.96
N SER A 29 -14.78 -2.41 27.73
CA SER A 29 -14.64 -3.48 28.75
C SER A 29 -14.34 -4.87 28.16
N ASP A 30 -14.77 -5.12 26.93
CA ASP A 30 -14.79 -6.42 26.25
C ASP A 30 -14.25 -6.34 24.81
N HIS A 31 -13.84 -5.16 24.33
CA HIS A 31 -13.28 -5.03 22.98
C HIS A 31 -12.40 -3.79 22.79
N VAL A 32 -11.62 -3.81 21.72
CA VAL A 32 -10.97 -2.64 21.12
C VAL A 32 -11.77 -2.23 19.88
N ALA A 33 -12.09 -0.94 19.74
CA ALA A 33 -12.82 -0.38 18.60
C ALA A 33 -11.99 0.65 17.83
N ILE A 34 -11.99 0.54 16.50
CA ILE A 34 -11.37 1.49 15.57
C ILE A 34 -12.42 1.84 14.51
N ASN A 35 -13.02 3.03 14.59
CA ASN A 35 -14.20 3.40 13.80
C ASN A 35 -14.38 4.92 13.63
N THR A 36 -13.37 5.73 13.93
CA THR A 36 -13.45 7.20 13.79
C THR A 36 -12.30 7.73 12.94
N GLN A 37 -12.51 8.88 12.30
CA GLN A 37 -11.47 9.58 11.55
C GLN A 37 -10.22 9.84 12.40
N ALA A 38 -10.41 10.19 13.68
CA ALA A 38 -9.30 10.41 14.60
C ALA A 38 -8.52 9.11 14.88
N HIS A 39 -9.19 7.96 14.99
CA HIS A 39 -8.48 6.69 15.18
C HIS A 39 -7.58 6.39 13.99
N TRP A 40 -8.14 6.44 12.77
CA TRP A 40 -7.41 6.13 11.53
C TRP A 40 -6.26 7.09 11.24
N ARG A 41 -6.43 8.40 11.48
CA ARG A 41 -5.35 9.38 11.30
C ARG A 41 -4.15 9.19 12.24
N ASN A 42 -4.34 8.45 13.35
CA ASN A 42 -3.26 8.08 14.26
C ASN A 42 -2.67 6.69 13.97
N TRP A 43 -3.14 6.00 12.92
CA TRP A 43 -2.45 4.84 12.38
C TRP A 43 -1.34 5.31 11.43
N LYS A 44 -0.27 4.53 11.34
CA LYS A 44 0.84 4.78 10.42
C LYS A 44 0.49 4.26 9.03
N PHE A 45 0.51 5.14 8.05
CA PHE A 45 0.41 4.84 6.62
C PHE A 45 1.20 5.89 5.84
N VAL A 46 1.40 5.70 4.54
CA VAL A 46 2.11 6.67 3.70
C VAL A 46 1.18 7.84 3.40
N GLU A 47 1.59 9.07 3.72
CA GLU A 47 0.77 10.26 3.49
C GLU A 47 0.39 10.40 2.01
N GLY A 48 -0.81 10.91 1.75
CA GLY A 48 -1.38 11.01 0.40
C GLY A 48 -1.96 9.71 -0.16
N THR A 49 -1.75 8.54 0.48
CA THR A 49 -2.26 7.26 -0.06
C THR A 49 -3.66 6.87 0.39
N LEU A 50 -4.25 7.61 1.33
CA LEU A 50 -5.58 7.34 1.88
C LEU A 50 -6.41 8.60 2.03
N ASN A 51 -7.68 8.47 1.69
CA ASN A 51 -8.74 9.38 2.07
C ASN A 51 -9.44 8.84 3.32
N VAL A 52 -9.34 9.57 4.43
CA VAL A 52 -10.06 9.27 5.68
C VAL A 52 -11.22 10.25 5.83
N ALA A 53 -12.43 9.80 5.52
CA ALA A 53 -13.63 10.60 5.58
C ALA A 53 -14.05 10.93 7.02
N ALA A 54 -14.84 11.99 7.20
CA ALA A 54 -15.29 12.46 8.52
C ALA A 54 -16.16 11.43 9.28
N ASN A 55 -16.82 10.53 8.55
CA ASN A 55 -17.60 9.42 9.11
C ASN A 55 -16.73 8.23 9.56
N GLY A 56 -15.40 8.29 9.43
CA GLY A 56 -14.48 7.20 9.79
C GLY A 56 -14.27 6.16 8.70
N GLU A 57 -14.75 6.38 7.48
CA GLU A 57 -14.47 5.52 6.32
C GLU A 57 -13.08 5.82 5.75
N VAL A 58 -12.34 4.76 5.43
CA VAL A 58 -10.98 4.81 4.86
C VAL A 58 -10.99 4.18 3.49
N VAL A 59 -10.53 4.91 2.48
CA VAL A 59 -10.43 4.47 1.09
C VAL A 59 -9.04 4.84 0.54
N PRO A 60 -8.38 3.99 -0.26
CA PRO A 60 -7.21 4.38 -1.04
C PRO A 60 -7.46 5.68 -1.81
N ALA A 61 -6.54 6.63 -1.71
CA ALA A 61 -6.62 7.86 -2.49
C ALA A 61 -6.54 7.55 -3.99
N PHE A 62 -7.14 8.43 -4.79
CA PHE A 62 -7.16 8.33 -6.25
C PHE A 62 -6.14 9.29 -6.83
N VAL A 63 -5.30 8.80 -7.74
CA VAL A 63 -4.35 9.62 -8.51
C VAL A 63 -5.02 10.02 -9.82
N GLU A 64 -5.14 11.33 -10.05
CA GLU A 64 -5.82 11.89 -11.22
C GLU A 64 -4.85 12.24 -12.37
N LYS A 65 -5.35 12.12 -13.61
CA LYS A 65 -4.74 12.71 -14.80
C LYS A 65 -5.52 13.96 -15.24
N GLY A 66 -4.83 14.86 -15.94
CA GLY A 66 -5.45 16.10 -16.45
C GLY A 66 -5.77 17.11 -15.34
N ASN A 67 -4.82 17.37 -14.45
CA ASN A 67 -4.98 18.33 -13.34
C ASN A 67 -4.65 19.77 -13.79
N ASN A 68 -5.35 20.75 -13.23
CA ASN A 68 -4.97 22.16 -13.34
C ASN A 68 -3.88 22.47 -12.30
N ALA A 69 -2.63 22.57 -12.77
CA ALA A 69 -1.43 22.71 -11.97
C ALA A 69 -1.33 24.03 -11.18
N VAL A 70 -2.24 24.99 -11.41
CA VAL A 70 -2.28 26.22 -10.62
C VAL A 70 -2.92 26.01 -9.24
N LEU A 71 -3.73 24.96 -9.07
CA LEU A 71 -4.52 24.73 -7.85
C LEU A 71 -3.68 24.19 -6.69
N ASP A 72 -2.54 23.57 -6.97
CA ASP A 72 -1.66 22.95 -5.98
C ASP A 72 -0.31 23.66 -5.82
N ILE A 73 -0.11 24.84 -6.43
CA ILE A 73 1.15 25.63 -6.36
C ILE A 73 1.64 25.76 -4.91
N LEU A 74 0.74 26.12 -3.99
CA LEU A 74 1.09 26.34 -2.59
C LEU A 74 1.65 25.08 -1.92
N ASP A 75 1.06 23.91 -2.18
CA ASP A 75 1.54 22.64 -1.64
C ASP A 75 2.97 22.35 -2.10
N HIS A 76 3.28 22.68 -3.37
CA HIS A 76 4.63 22.49 -3.91
C HIS A 76 5.66 23.48 -3.37
N LEU A 77 5.27 24.74 -3.21
CA LEU A 77 6.13 25.74 -2.56
C LEU A 77 6.44 25.33 -1.11
N GLN A 78 5.42 24.96 -0.34
CA GLN A 78 5.57 24.55 1.05
C GLN A 78 6.46 23.32 1.21
N ARG A 79 6.42 22.36 0.29
CA ARG A 79 7.27 21.16 0.33
C ARG A 79 8.76 21.47 0.32
N THR A 80 9.16 22.52 -0.41
CA THR A 80 10.58 22.86 -0.62
C THR A 80 11.04 24.06 0.20
N ALA A 81 10.11 24.78 0.83
CA ALA A 81 10.39 25.97 1.61
C ALA A 81 11.19 25.68 2.89
N GLU A 82 12.08 26.61 3.26
CA GLU A 82 12.77 26.58 4.56
C GLU A 82 11.80 26.82 5.74
N ASP A 83 10.72 27.57 5.51
CA ASP A 83 9.66 27.87 6.49
C ASP A 83 8.26 27.66 5.89
N PRO A 84 7.81 26.39 5.75
CA PRO A 84 6.54 26.06 5.09
C PRO A 84 5.31 26.73 5.71
N ALA A 85 5.35 27.00 7.02
CA ALA A 85 4.22 27.59 7.75
C ALA A 85 3.95 29.06 7.38
N ASN A 86 4.96 29.76 6.84
CA ASN A 86 4.84 31.16 6.43
C ASN A 86 4.86 31.34 4.89
N THR A 87 4.98 30.26 4.12
CA THR A 87 4.88 30.28 2.67
C THR A 87 3.44 30.48 2.21
N SER A 88 3.24 31.35 1.23
CA SER A 88 1.93 31.71 0.67
C SER A 88 1.95 31.69 -0.86
N ILE A 89 0.76 31.75 -1.48
CA ILE A 89 0.64 31.80 -2.94
C ILE A 89 1.32 33.04 -3.55
N LEU A 90 1.48 34.12 -2.77
CA LEU A 90 2.17 35.33 -3.22
C LEU A 90 3.66 35.10 -3.50
N ASP A 91 4.26 34.07 -2.88
CA ASP A 91 5.66 33.72 -3.13
C ASP A 91 5.90 33.12 -4.53
N ALA A 92 4.83 32.67 -5.21
CA ALA A 92 4.87 32.24 -6.61
C ALA A 92 4.67 33.38 -7.62
N ILE A 93 4.33 34.59 -7.17
CA ILE A 93 3.85 35.66 -8.04
C ILE A 93 4.92 36.75 -8.19
N GLU A 94 5.25 37.08 -9.43
CA GLU A 94 5.91 38.34 -9.79
C GLU A 94 5.00 39.13 -10.74
N ALA A 95 4.80 40.42 -10.51
CA ALA A 95 4.03 41.26 -11.42
C ALA A 95 4.58 42.68 -11.49
N GLY A 96 4.47 43.30 -12.67
CA GLY A 96 4.80 44.71 -12.84
C GLY A 96 3.72 45.63 -12.26
N SER A 97 2.48 45.14 -12.10
CA SER A 97 1.33 45.93 -11.66
C SER A 97 0.32 45.07 -10.88
N ASN A 98 -0.23 45.61 -9.79
CA ASN A 98 -1.19 44.95 -8.90
C ASN A 98 -0.86 43.48 -8.54
N PRO A 99 0.32 43.18 -7.96
CA PRO A 99 0.78 41.81 -7.71
C PRO A 99 -0.15 41.00 -6.81
N ASP A 100 -0.66 41.59 -5.72
CA ASP A 100 -1.52 40.87 -4.77
C ASP A 100 -2.82 40.35 -5.41
N ALA A 101 -3.34 41.06 -6.42
CA ALA A 101 -4.57 40.69 -7.12
C ALA A 101 -4.38 39.52 -8.10
N VAL A 102 -3.14 39.14 -8.43
CA VAL A 102 -2.86 37.98 -9.28
C VAL A 102 -3.28 36.68 -8.58
N ALA A 103 -3.27 36.64 -7.24
CA ALA A 103 -3.73 35.49 -6.48
C ALA A 103 -5.21 35.14 -6.71
N ASN A 104 -6.03 36.12 -7.14
CA ASN A 104 -7.43 35.91 -7.51
C ASN A 104 -7.57 34.97 -8.72
N LEU A 105 -6.53 34.82 -9.55
CA LEU A 105 -6.60 33.96 -10.74
C LEU A 105 -6.68 32.45 -10.42
N PHE A 106 -6.55 32.07 -9.15
CA PHE A 106 -6.42 30.69 -8.68
C PHE A 106 -7.50 30.28 -7.65
N ASP A 107 -8.45 31.17 -7.35
CA ASP A 107 -9.48 30.92 -6.32
C ASP A 107 -10.73 30.21 -6.85
N GLY A 108 -10.85 30.05 -8.18
CA GLY A 108 -11.99 29.45 -8.86
C GLY A 108 -13.26 30.31 -8.86
N ASP A 109 -13.15 31.60 -8.54
CA ASP A 109 -14.24 32.57 -8.57
C ASP A 109 -14.09 33.52 -9.77
N GLU A 110 -14.85 33.27 -10.84
CA GLU A 110 -14.83 34.11 -12.05
C GLU A 110 -15.25 35.59 -11.82
N THR A 111 -15.68 35.96 -10.61
CA THR A 111 -16.02 37.33 -10.23
C THR A 111 -14.89 38.10 -9.55
N THR A 112 -13.84 37.41 -9.09
CA THR A 112 -12.57 38.02 -8.70
C THR A 112 -11.67 38.12 -9.94
N TYR A 113 -10.66 39.00 -9.90
CA TYR A 113 -9.83 39.24 -11.09
C TYR A 113 -8.50 39.90 -10.74
N TRP A 114 -7.56 39.76 -11.68
CA TRP A 114 -6.43 40.66 -11.83
C TRP A 114 -6.76 41.77 -12.83
N GLU A 115 -6.53 43.01 -12.42
CA GLU A 115 -6.60 44.22 -13.25
C GLU A 115 -5.27 44.97 -13.01
N PRO A 116 -4.49 45.34 -14.05
CA PRO A 116 -3.32 46.19 -13.84
C PRO A 116 -3.74 47.57 -13.31
N ASP A 117 -2.87 48.22 -12.53
CA ASP A 117 -3.06 49.61 -12.13
C ASP A 117 -3.18 50.46 -13.40
N PRO A 118 -4.34 51.08 -13.65
CA PRO A 118 -4.58 51.74 -14.91
C PRO A 118 -3.72 53.01 -15.07
N ASP A 119 -3.11 53.52 -13.99
CA ASP A 119 -2.19 54.65 -14.01
C ASP A 119 -0.71 54.22 -14.16
N SER A 120 -0.42 52.91 -14.10
CA SER A 120 0.91 52.36 -14.40
C SER A 120 1.17 52.31 -15.92
N PRO A 121 2.42 52.51 -16.39
CA PRO A 121 2.71 52.47 -17.82
C PRO A 121 2.56 51.04 -18.36
N LEU A 122 2.12 50.91 -19.62
CA LEU A 122 1.81 49.62 -20.26
C LEU A 122 2.93 48.57 -20.16
N ARG A 123 4.21 48.98 -20.13
CA ARG A 123 5.35 48.06 -19.96
C ARG A 123 5.35 47.29 -18.63
N ASP A 124 4.61 47.79 -17.64
CA ASP A 124 4.48 47.18 -16.31
C ASP A 124 3.21 46.30 -16.22
N TRP A 125 2.41 46.20 -17.30
CA TRP A 125 1.18 45.40 -17.35
C TRP A 125 1.49 43.94 -17.69
N TRP A 126 2.07 43.24 -16.73
CA TRP A 126 2.39 41.83 -16.82
C TRP A 126 2.39 41.15 -15.45
N PHE A 127 2.19 39.84 -15.45
CA PHE A 127 2.44 38.98 -14.29
C PHE A 127 3.08 37.66 -14.73
N GLN A 128 3.82 37.03 -13.82
CA GLN A 128 4.51 35.76 -13.97
C GLN A 128 4.23 34.91 -12.74
N ILE A 129 3.98 33.62 -12.98
CA ILE A 129 3.68 32.63 -11.96
C ILE A 129 4.77 31.56 -11.99
N ASP A 130 5.37 31.25 -10.85
CA ASP A 130 6.11 30.01 -10.61
C ASP A 130 5.11 28.93 -10.16
N LEU A 131 4.99 27.85 -10.92
CA LEU A 131 4.13 26.70 -10.57
C LEU A 131 4.65 25.91 -9.35
N GLY A 132 5.80 26.30 -8.80
CA GLY A 132 6.48 25.65 -7.67
C GLY A 132 7.16 24.34 -8.05
N ARG A 133 6.95 23.86 -9.28
CA ARG A 133 7.48 22.62 -9.83
C ARG A 133 7.55 22.65 -11.35
N LEU A 134 8.36 21.76 -11.90
CA LEU A 134 8.39 21.44 -13.31
C LEU A 134 7.27 20.45 -13.67
N ILE A 135 6.42 20.82 -14.61
CA ILE A 135 5.32 20.00 -15.12
C ILE A 135 5.49 19.71 -16.61
N ASN A 136 4.75 18.70 -17.08
CA ASN A 136 4.46 18.53 -18.50
C ASN A 136 3.10 19.17 -18.80
N ALA A 137 3.12 20.46 -19.15
CA ALA A 137 1.92 21.25 -19.40
C ALA A 137 1.39 20.97 -20.81
N THR A 138 0.14 20.57 -20.92
CA THR A 138 -0.53 20.23 -22.19
C THR A 138 -1.34 21.38 -22.75
N ASN A 139 -1.86 22.26 -21.88
CA ASN A 139 -2.75 23.32 -22.29
C ASN A 139 -2.70 24.50 -21.30
N ILE A 140 -2.87 25.72 -21.80
CA ILE A 140 -3.04 26.94 -21.00
C ILE A 140 -4.37 27.61 -21.36
N GLY A 141 -5.17 27.93 -20.34
CA GLY A 141 -6.44 28.64 -20.45
C GLY A 141 -6.38 30.04 -19.84
N LEU A 142 -7.04 31.01 -20.48
CA LEU A 142 -7.30 32.35 -19.92
C LEU A 142 -8.79 32.64 -19.98
N LYS A 143 -9.41 32.90 -18.82
CA LYS A 143 -10.81 33.33 -18.73
C LYS A 143 -10.88 34.76 -18.23
N PHE A 144 -11.53 35.62 -19.00
CA PHE A 144 -11.80 37.00 -18.65
C PHE A 144 -13.15 37.09 -17.94
N VAL A 145 -13.30 38.11 -17.08
CA VAL A 145 -14.55 38.34 -16.34
C VAL A 145 -15.78 38.40 -17.26
N PRO A 146 -17.00 38.09 -16.78
CA PRO A 146 -18.20 38.18 -17.59
C PRO A 146 -18.46 39.56 -18.21
N GLU A 147 -19.25 39.60 -19.28
CA GLU A 147 -19.64 40.85 -19.93
C GLU A 147 -20.29 41.82 -18.92
N GLY A 148 -19.89 43.10 -18.98
CA GLY A 148 -20.33 44.13 -18.04
C GLY A 148 -19.52 44.21 -16.74
N GLN A 149 -18.67 43.24 -16.44
CA GLN A 149 -17.78 43.27 -15.26
C GLN A 149 -16.35 43.71 -15.59
N GLY A 150 -16.03 43.95 -16.86
CA GLY A 150 -14.70 44.35 -17.32
C GLY A 150 -14.49 44.05 -18.79
N ASP A 151 -13.30 44.40 -19.29
CA ASP A 151 -12.86 44.21 -20.66
C ASP A 151 -11.85 43.08 -20.76
N PRO A 152 -11.86 42.27 -21.83
CA PRO A 152 -10.74 41.40 -22.12
C PRO A 152 -9.51 42.22 -22.50
N PHE A 153 -8.31 41.65 -22.39
CA PHE A 153 -7.09 42.33 -22.83
C PHE A 153 -7.14 42.63 -24.32
N LEU A 154 -6.84 43.87 -24.71
CA LEU A 154 -6.85 44.31 -26.11
C LEU A 154 -5.88 43.49 -26.96
N GLN A 155 -4.61 43.43 -26.56
CA GLN A 155 -3.64 42.50 -27.12
C GLN A 155 -2.71 42.01 -26.02
N PHE A 156 -2.30 40.75 -26.10
CA PHE A 156 -1.42 40.15 -25.11
C PHE A 156 -0.57 39.03 -25.71
N VAL A 157 0.46 38.66 -24.97
CA VAL A 157 1.27 37.46 -25.21
C VAL A 157 1.30 36.58 -23.98
N VAL A 158 1.37 35.27 -24.22
CA VAL A 158 1.63 34.26 -23.19
C VAL A 158 3.00 33.66 -23.47
N LEU A 159 3.82 33.64 -22.42
CA LEU A 159 5.17 33.12 -22.44
C LEU A 159 5.30 32.00 -21.40
N THR A 160 6.11 30.99 -21.71
CA THR A 160 6.46 29.92 -20.77
C THR A 160 7.96 29.76 -20.66
N ALA A 161 8.43 29.29 -19.52
CA ALA A 161 9.80 28.85 -19.36
C ALA A 161 9.91 27.62 -18.47
N ASP A 162 10.99 26.88 -18.68
CA ASP A 162 11.45 25.84 -17.77
C ASP A 162 12.44 26.42 -16.76
N ASN A 163 12.93 25.58 -15.84
CA ASN A 163 13.91 25.96 -14.83
C ASN A 163 15.37 25.58 -15.19
N ALA A 164 15.71 25.50 -16.50
CA ALA A 164 16.96 24.87 -16.90
C ALA A 164 18.18 25.61 -16.36
N ASP A 165 18.24 26.92 -16.61
CA ASP A 165 19.48 27.69 -16.59
C ASP A 165 19.69 28.50 -15.29
N LYS A 166 20.26 27.85 -14.26
CA LYS A 166 20.70 28.52 -13.04
C LYS A 166 21.71 29.67 -13.30
N GLY A 167 22.46 29.62 -14.40
CA GLY A 167 23.39 30.70 -14.78
C GLY A 167 22.64 31.96 -15.24
N ALA A 168 21.50 31.79 -15.90
CA ALA A 168 20.62 32.86 -16.33
C ALA A 168 19.76 33.43 -15.17
N GLN A 169 19.38 32.61 -14.19
CA GLN A 169 18.80 33.06 -12.91
C GLN A 169 19.74 33.99 -12.12
N ILE A 170 21.03 33.67 -12.02
CA ILE A 170 22.03 34.54 -11.35
C ILE A 170 22.14 35.91 -12.07
N ALA A 171 21.80 35.96 -13.35
CA ALA A 171 21.75 37.18 -14.16
C ALA A 171 20.34 37.82 -14.24
N GLY A 172 19.33 37.27 -13.58
CA GLY A 172 17.96 37.79 -13.55
C GLY A 172 17.14 37.62 -14.83
N ASN A 173 17.54 36.73 -15.75
CA ASN A 173 16.84 36.52 -17.03
C ASN A 173 16.49 35.04 -17.22
N ILE A 174 15.26 34.64 -16.90
CA ILE A 174 14.74 33.33 -17.30
C ILE A 174 14.42 33.38 -18.81
N PRO A 175 14.96 32.48 -19.65
CA PRO A 175 14.68 32.47 -21.09
C PRO A 175 13.20 32.11 -21.35
N MET A 176 12.37 33.13 -21.53
CA MET A 176 10.95 32.99 -21.84
C MET A 176 10.71 32.66 -23.31
N HIS A 177 9.72 31.80 -23.57
CA HIS A 177 9.32 31.37 -24.89
C HIS A 177 7.87 31.73 -25.16
N GLN A 178 7.60 32.40 -26.28
CA GLN A 178 6.24 32.79 -26.64
C GLN A 178 5.45 31.58 -27.16
N VAL A 179 4.38 31.24 -26.45
CA VAL A 179 3.44 30.17 -26.83
C VAL A 179 2.18 30.73 -27.49
N TYR A 180 1.81 31.97 -27.16
CA TYR A 180 0.66 32.64 -27.78
C TYR A 180 0.86 34.15 -27.93
N ARG A 181 0.20 34.71 -28.96
CA ARG A 181 0.04 36.15 -29.19
C ARG A 181 -1.31 36.40 -29.86
N THR A 182 -2.04 37.40 -29.40
CA THR A 182 -3.25 37.86 -30.08
C THR A 182 -2.93 38.35 -31.51
N PRO A 183 -3.63 37.88 -32.55
CA PRO A 183 -3.35 38.27 -33.94
C PRO A 183 -3.85 39.68 -34.29
N SER A 184 -4.80 40.21 -33.51
CA SER A 184 -5.40 41.54 -33.64
C SER A 184 -6.06 41.94 -32.32
N ASP A 185 -6.57 43.16 -32.26
CA ASP A 185 -7.36 43.67 -31.14
C ASP A 185 -8.51 42.72 -30.76
N ASN A 186 -8.56 42.35 -29.49
CA ASN A 186 -9.63 41.56 -28.90
C ASN A 186 -10.60 42.47 -28.12
N LYS A 187 -11.86 42.49 -28.56
CA LYS A 187 -12.94 43.27 -27.92
C LYS A 187 -14.04 42.43 -27.31
N VAL A 188 -14.08 41.13 -27.63
CA VAL A 188 -15.26 40.29 -27.38
C VAL A 188 -14.92 38.89 -26.88
N GLN A 189 -13.76 38.34 -27.24
CA GLN A 189 -13.39 36.99 -26.84
C GLN A 189 -12.95 37.01 -25.36
N ARG A 190 -13.63 36.21 -24.54
CA ARG A 190 -13.43 36.15 -23.09
C ARG A 190 -12.89 34.81 -22.59
N SER A 191 -12.68 33.85 -23.48
CA SER A 191 -12.03 32.59 -23.16
C SER A 191 -11.03 32.27 -24.27
N PHE A 192 -9.82 31.94 -23.86
CA PHE A 192 -8.76 31.46 -24.73
C PHE A 192 -8.21 30.17 -24.18
N GLU A 193 -7.88 29.27 -25.08
CA GLU A 193 -7.32 27.96 -24.79
C GLU A 193 -6.20 27.72 -25.78
N PHE A 194 -5.03 27.32 -25.28
CA PHE A 194 -3.80 27.16 -26.06
C PHE A 194 -3.22 25.79 -25.79
N ASP A 195 -3.24 24.93 -26.80
CA ASP A 195 -2.52 23.66 -26.74
C ASP A 195 -1.01 23.94 -26.77
N LEU A 196 -0.29 23.31 -25.85
CA LEU A 196 1.15 23.36 -25.79
C LEU A 196 1.69 22.13 -26.46
N ASP A 197 2.21 22.30 -27.66
CA ASP A 197 3.04 21.31 -28.33
C ASP A 197 4.20 22.09 -28.95
N ARG A 198 5.38 22.14 -28.31
CA ARG A 198 6.56 22.70 -28.99
C ARG A 198 6.79 21.90 -30.27
N GLY A 199 6.45 22.54 -31.37
CA GLY A 199 6.38 21.93 -32.69
C GLY A 199 7.72 21.46 -33.24
N GLU A 200 8.09 20.24 -32.89
CA GLU A 200 8.98 19.39 -33.71
C GLU A 200 8.25 18.15 -34.27
N LEU A 201 6.98 17.94 -33.92
CA LEU A 201 6.19 16.80 -34.39
C LEU A 201 5.32 17.22 -35.58
N ILE A 202 5.81 16.93 -36.78
CA ILE A 202 5.02 16.98 -38.01
C ILE A 202 4.25 15.66 -38.07
N ASP A 203 2.91 15.72 -38.11
CA ASP A 203 1.99 14.57 -38.11
C ASP A 203 2.07 13.68 -36.84
N PRO A 204 1.68 14.19 -35.66
CA PRO A 204 1.76 13.44 -34.41
C PRO A 204 0.90 12.16 -34.45
N VAL A 205 1.50 11.06 -34.02
CA VAL A 205 0.88 9.75 -33.82
C VAL A 205 0.51 9.62 -32.35
N ALA A 206 -0.80 9.62 -32.06
CA ALA A 206 -1.32 9.42 -30.72
C ALA A 206 -0.74 8.14 -30.07
N GLY A 207 -0.18 8.27 -28.86
CA GLY A 207 0.45 7.18 -28.11
C GLY A 207 1.92 6.93 -28.46
N VAL A 208 2.50 7.66 -29.41
CA VAL A 208 3.92 7.57 -29.80
C VAL A 208 4.61 8.93 -29.65
N ASP A 209 3.90 10.00 -30.02
CA ASP A 209 4.45 11.35 -30.02
C ASP A 209 4.08 12.14 -28.76
N PHE A 210 5.03 12.97 -28.31
CA PHE A 210 4.96 13.79 -27.10
C PHE A 210 3.87 14.88 -27.24
N ALA A 211 2.98 14.97 -26.25
CA ALA A 211 2.06 16.08 -26.09
C ALA A 211 2.49 16.91 -24.86
N GLY A 212 2.49 18.23 -25.01
CA GLY A 212 2.84 19.16 -23.94
C GLY A 212 4.15 19.92 -24.13
N ASP A 213 4.49 20.71 -23.11
CA ASP A 213 5.75 21.45 -22.95
C ASP A 213 6.23 21.33 -21.51
N MET A 214 7.55 21.39 -21.33
CA MET A 214 8.13 21.46 -20.00
C MET A 214 8.02 22.88 -19.46
N VAL A 215 7.17 23.07 -18.46
CA VAL A 215 6.82 24.41 -17.93
C VAL A 215 7.01 24.43 -16.42
N ARG A 216 7.58 25.52 -15.93
CA ARG A 216 7.53 25.92 -14.52
C ARG A 216 7.02 27.35 -14.38
N PHE A 217 7.41 28.23 -15.29
CA PHE A 217 7.00 29.62 -15.28
C PHE A 217 6.01 29.90 -16.39
N VAL A 218 4.92 30.59 -16.06
CA VAL A 218 3.95 31.13 -17.03
C VAL A 218 3.89 32.64 -16.85
N GLN A 219 4.05 33.40 -17.93
CA GLN A 219 3.99 34.85 -17.92
C GLN A 219 2.97 35.36 -18.94
N VAL A 220 2.13 36.31 -18.52
CA VAL A 220 1.18 37.01 -19.38
C VAL A 220 1.58 38.48 -19.44
N VAL A 221 1.70 39.02 -20.65
CA VAL A 221 2.09 40.42 -20.89
C VAL A 221 1.04 41.08 -21.77
N ILE A 222 0.44 42.17 -21.32
CA ILE A 222 -0.45 42.99 -22.13
C ILE A 222 0.42 43.86 -23.05
N THR A 223 0.19 43.78 -24.35
CA THR A 223 1.03 44.46 -25.35
C THR A 223 0.39 45.71 -25.95
N GLU A 224 -0.94 45.83 -25.90
CA GLU A 224 -1.68 47.03 -26.32
C GLU A 224 -2.83 47.30 -25.35
N SER A 225 -3.27 48.56 -25.28
CA SER A 225 -4.43 48.99 -24.48
C SER A 225 -5.06 50.25 -25.10
N ASP A 226 -6.37 50.36 -25.02
CA ASP A 226 -7.12 51.57 -25.37
C ASP A 226 -7.08 52.62 -24.25
N GLY A 227 -6.66 52.24 -23.04
CA GLY A 227 -6.50 53.11 -21.88
C GLY A 227 -7.76 53.93 -21.60
N ALA A 228 -7.67 55.25 -21.75
CA ALA A 228 -8.79 56.15 -21.53
C ALA A 228 -9.91 56.04 -22.58
N ARG A 229 -9.71 55.32 -23.68
CA ARG A 229 -10.63 55.25 -24.83
C ARG A 229 -11.21 53.85 -25.07
N GLY A 230 -11.46 53.09 -24.01
CA GLY A 230 -11.88 51.68 -24.10
C GLY A 230 -13.17 51.45 -24.88
N ILE A 231 -14.28 52.06 -24.46
CA ILE A 231 -15.59 51.94 -25.14
C ILE A 231 -16.22 53.32 -25.30
N GLU A 232 -16.64 53.66 -26.52
CA GLU A 232 -17.44 54.87 -26.77
C GLU A 232 -18.83 54.71 -26.15
N VAL A 233 -19.21 55.67 -25.30
CA VAL A 233 -20.49 55.71 -24.59
C VAL A 233 -21.26 56.98 -24.93
N SER A 234 -22.55 56.99 -24.64
CA SER A 234 -23.35 58.20 -24.79
C SER A 234 -22.93 59.28 -23.78
N ALA A 235 -23.19 60.56 -24.09
CA ALA A 235 -22.92 61.65 -23.16
C ALA A 235 -23.69 61.48 -21.82
N GLU A 236 -24.92 60.96 -21.89
CA GLU A 236 -25.75 60.68 -20.71
C GLU A 236 -25.12 59.60 -19.83
N GLU A 237 -24.66 58.50 -20.43
CA GLU A 237 -23.98 57.41 -19.74
C GLU A 237 -22.64 57.87 -19.15
N TYR A 238 -21.85 58.64 -19.90
CA TYR A 238 -20.57 59.18 -19.45
C TYR A 238 -20.68 60.03 -18.17
N GLU A 239 -21.77 60.77 -18.00
CA GLU A 239 -22.00 61.53 -16.77
C GLU A 239 -22.38 60.66 -15.57
N THR A 240 -22.85 59.44 -15.79
CA THR A 240 -23.09 58.45 -14.72
C THR A 240 -21.83 57.70 -14.31
N LEU A 241 -20.80 57.65 -15.16
CA LEU A 241 -19.52 57.03 -14.84
C LEU A 241 -18.80 57.81 -13.73
N THR A 242 -18.20 57.09 -12.79
CA THR A 242 -17.47 57.68 -11.66
C THR A 242 -16.10 57.03 -11.49
N GLY A 243 -15.18 57.75 -10.83
CA GLY A 243 -13.86 57.21 -10.48
C GLY A 243 -13.09 56.68 -11.67
N LEU A 244 -12.64 55.42 -11.57
CA LEU A 244 -11.76 54.76 -12.52
C LEU A 244 -12.46 54.35 -13.83
N ASP A 245 -13.79 54.38 -13.91
CA ASP A 245 -14.54 54.01 -15.12
C ASP A 245 -14.66 55.16 -16.12
N LYS A 246 -14.51 56.41 -15.69
CA LYS A 246 -14.66 57.58 -16.57
C LYS A 246 -13.39 57.75 -17.41
N GLY A 247 -13.54 57.61 -18.73
CA GLY A 247 -12.45 57.69 -19.70
C GLY A 247 -12.23 59.10 -20.24
N GLY A 248 -11.65 59.19 -21.44
CA GLY A 248 -11.37 60.44 -22.12
C GLY A 248 -12.57 61.01 -22.87
N VAL A 249 -12.50 62.29 -23.21
CA VAL A 249 -13.42 62.95 -24.15
C VAL A 249 -12.61 63.39 -25.36
N ALA A 250 -13.01 62.96 -26.55
CA ALA A 250 -12.38 63.35 -27.81
C ALA A 250 -13.25 64.38 -28.53
N PHE A 251 -12.64 65.49 -28.91
CA PHE A 251 -13.30 66.60 -29.58
C PHE A 251 -12.89 66.62 -31.05
N PHE A 252 -13.85 66.66 -31.97
CA PHE A 252 -13.54 66.64 -33.40
C PHE A 252 -13.88 67.98 -34.05
N LYS A 253 -13.09 68.38 -35.05
CA LYS A 253 -13.35 69.52 -35.94
C LYS A 253 -13.71 69.01 -37.33
N LYS A 254 -14.70 69.62 -37.97
CA LYS A 254 -15.06 69.32 -39.36
C LYS A 254 -13.97 69.83 -40.32
N VAL A 255 -13.49 68.95 -41.19
CA VAL A 255 -12.50 69.27 -42.23
C VAL A 255 -12.93 68.61 -43.55
N GLY A 256 -13.47 69.40 -44.47
CA GLY A 256 -14.04 68.88 -45.72
C GLY A 256 -15.27 68.02 -45.46
N GLU A 257 -15.29 66.78 -45.98
CA GLU A 257 -16.31 65.76 -45.68
C GLU A 257 -15.96 64.89 -44.46
N GLY A 258 -14.81 65.10 -43.82
CA GLY A 258 -14.34 64.32 -42.68
C GLY A 258 -14.23 65.13 -41.39
N GLU A 259 -13.69 64.48 -40.37
CA GLU A 259 -13.45 65.06 -39.05
C GLU A 259 -12.01 64.79 -38.60
N VAL A 260 -11.42 65.73 -37.87
CA VAL A 260 -10.06 65.60 -37.29
C VAL A 260 -10.14 65.91 -35.81
N GLU A 261 -9.50 65.08 -34.99
CA GLU A 261 -9.46 65.28 -33.54
C GLU A 261 -8.63 66.53 -33.18
N VAL A 262 -9.13 67.30 -32.22
CA VAL A 262 -8.51 68.53 -31.70
C VAL A 262 -8.56 68.55 -30.18
N GLU A 263 -7.67 69.32 -29.54
CA GLU A 263 -7.73 69.53 -28.10
C GLU A 263 -8.99 70.28 -27.67
N ALA A 264 -9.48 70.04 -26.44
CA ALA A 264 -10.68 70.66 -25.89
C ALA A 264 -10.64 72.20 -25.99
N ALA A 265 -9.51 72.82 -25.64
CA ALA A 265 -9.34 74.27 -25.74
C ALA A 265 -9.43 74.81 -27.18
N ILE A 266 -9.04 74.00 -28.18
CA ILE A 266 -9.17 74.35 -29.60
C ILE A 266 -10.63 74.20 -30.04
N TYR A 267 -11.30 73.13 -29.61
CA TYR A 267 -12.71 72.89 -29.91
C TYR A 267 -13.61 74.01 -29.37
N GLU A 268 -13.36 74.47 -28.13
CA GLU A 268 -14.08 75.60 -27.51
C GLU A 268 -13.81 76.94 -28.20
N ALA A 269 -12.68 77.09 -28.89
CA ALA A 269 -12.25 78.33 -29.54
C ALA A 269 -12.67 78.46 -31.02
N ILE A 270 -13.20 77.41 -31.64
CA ILE A 270 -13.68 77.44 -33.03
C ILE A 270 -15.20 77.64 -33.12
N ASP A 271 -15.67 78.22 -34.22
CA ASP A 271 -17.10 78.46 -34.47
C ASP A 271 -17.92 77.16 -34.42
N ALA A 272 -19.13 77.22 -33.86
CA ALA A 272 -20.01 76.05 -33.70
C ALA A 272 -20.32 75.32 -35.02
N GLU A 273 -20.27 76.02 -36.16
CA GLU A 273 -20.46 75.46 -37.49
C GLU A 273 -19.28 74.57 -37.93
N ALA A 274 -18.08 74.81 -37.40
CA ALA A 274 -16.85 74.06 -37.65
C ALA A 274 -16.59 72.95 -36.61
N GLN A 275 -17.34 72.92 -35.51
CA GLN A 275 -17.30 71.85 -34.51
C GLN A 275 -17.90 70.54 -35.08
N GLY A 276 -17.16 69.45 -34.91
CA GLY A 276 -17.56 68.07 -35.23
C GLY A 276 -18.15 67.36 -34.01
N ALA A 277 -18.19 66.03 -34.05
CA ALA A 277 -18.68 65.24 -32.93
C ALA A 277 -17.83 65.41 -31.65
N VAL A 278 -18.48 65.31 -30.48
CA VAL A 278 -17.80 65.04 -29.20
C VAL A 278 -18.06 63.59 -28.84
N ARG A 279 -17.00 62.82 -28.63
CA ARG A 279 -17.10 61.40 -28.29
C ARG A 279 -16.63 61.18 -26.86
N TYR A 280 -17.44 60.46 -26.10
CA TYR A 280 -17.21 60.18 -24.69
C TYR A 280 -16.83 58.71 -24.55
N TYR A 281 -15.84 58.40 -23.72
CA TYR A 281 -15.37 57.03 -23.56
C TYR A 281 -15.43 56.59 -22.10
N ARG A 282 -15.83 55.34 -21.87
CA ARG A 282 -15.50 54.61 -20.66
C ARG A 282 -14.03 54.16 -20.77
N ARG A 283 -13.29 54.25 -19.66
CA ARG A 283 -11.93 53.72 -19.56
C ARG A 283 -11.95 52.20 -19.77
N GLU A 284 -10.94 51.67 -20.44
CA GLU A 284 -10.74 50.22 -20.52
C GLU A 284 -10.46 49.66 -19.12
N ARG A 285 -11.10 48.53 -18.78
CA ARG A 285 -10.96 47.81 -17.51
C ARG A 285 -10.45 46.39 -17.81
N PRO A 286 -9.18 46.21 -18.19
CA PRO A 286 -8.64 44.91 -18.60
C PRO A 286 -8.60 43.94 -17.41
N ARG A 287 -9.50 42.95 -17.38
CA ARG A 287 -9.72 42.08 -16.22
C ARG A 287 -9.70 40.60 -16.59
N LEU A 288 -8.68 39.90 -16.10
CA LEU A 288 -8.57 38.46 -16.19
C LEU A 288 -9.11 37.84 -14.90
N ALA A 289 -10.00 36.86 -15.03
CA ALA A 289 -10.61 36.17 -13.90
C ALA A 289 -9.82 34.92 -13.52
N GLU A 290 -9.40 34.11 -14.49
CA GLU A 290 -8.70 32.84 -14.23
C GLU A 290 -7.53 32.61 -15.21
N LEU A 291 -6.47 32.01 -14.68
CA LEU A 291 -5.42 31.35 -15.44
C LEU A 291 -5.50 29.85 -15.15
N GLU A 292 -5.56 29.04 -16.20
CA GLU A 292 -5.54 27.58 -16.09
C GLU A 292 -4.29 27.03 -16.77
N VAL A 293 -3.65 26.03 -16.16
CA VAL A 293 -2.49 25.34 -16.72
C VAL A 293 -2.69 23.84 -16.52
N TYR A 294 -3.10 23.13 -17.56
CA TYR A 294 -3.36 21.70 -17.47
C TYR A 294 -2.10 20.87 -17.73
N GLU A 295 -1.83 19.89 -16.88
CA GLU A 295 -0.73 18.95 -17.04
C GLU A 295 -1.21 17.55 -17.45
N LEU A 296 -0.30 16.74 -18.02
CA LEU A 296 -0.57 15.35 -18.41
C LEU A 296 -1.18 14.52 -17.26
N GLY A 297 -0.71 14.78 -16.04
CA GLY A 297 -1.21 14.18 -14.79
C GLY A 297 -0.27 14.54 -13.64
N GLN A 298 -0.64 14.16 -12.42
CA GLN A 298 0.24 14.38 -11.27
C GLN A 298 1.53 13.56 -11.41
N ASN A 299 2.69 14.22 -11.29
CA ASN A 299 3.98 13.54 -11.36
C ASN A 299 4.24 12.73 -10.07
N ILE A 300 4.05 11.42 -10.15
CA ILE A 300 4.23 10.45 -9.04
C ILE A 300 5.66 10.44 -8.50
N ALA A 301 6.66 10.93 -9.25
CA ALA A 301 8.03 11.02 -8.77
C ALA A 301 8.21 12.10 -7.67
N GLN A 302 7.39 13.15 -7.69
CA GLN A 302 7.48 14.26 -6.73
C GLN A 302 7.00 13.84 -5.34
N GLY A 303 7.70 14.31 -4.31
CA GLY A 303 7.42 13.94 -2.92
C GLY A 303 7.85 12.51 -2.54
N MET A 304 8.36 11.71 -3.48
CA MET A 304 8.75 10.31 -3.26
C MET A 304 9.73 10.18 -2.09
N VAL A 305 10.80 10.97 -2.10
CA VAL A 305 11.84 10.90 -1.06
C VAL A 305 11.41 11.62 0.22
N LEU A 306 10.87 12.84 0.10
CA LEU A 306 10.60 13.71 1.25
C LEU A 306 9.34 13.33 2.03
N GLU A 307 8.28 12.90 1.35
CA GLU A 307 6.96 12.65 1.96
C GLU A 307 6.71 11.15 2.15
N ARG A 308 7.14 10.33 1.19
CA ARG A 308 6.82 8.89 1.16
C ARG A 308 7.96 8.00 1.67
N ASN A 309 9.09 8.57 2.09
CA ASN A 309 10.30 7.84 2.48
C ASN A 309 10.78 6.82 1.44
N GLY A 310 10.50 7.10 0.16
CA GLY A 310 11.07 6.39 -0.97
C GLY A 310 12.56 6.70 -1.13
N SER A 311 13.17 6.10 -2.14
CA SER A 311 14.60 6.28 -2.43
C SER A 311 14.85 6.41 -3.92
N ALA A 312 15.96 7.07 -4.26
CA ALA A 312 16.47 7.16 -5.62
C ALA A 312 17.95 6.77 -5.60
N GLU A 313 18.29 5.70 -6.29
CA GLU A 313 19.61 5.09 -6.28
C GLU A 313 20.16 4.91 -7.70
N SER A 314 21.48 4.83 -7.80
CA SER A 314 22.16 4.57 -9.06
C SER A 314 23.35 3.65 -8.84
N SER A 315 23.56 2.79 -9.82
CA SER A 315 24.77 1.98 -10.02
C SER A 315 26.08 2.78 -10.27
N HIS A 316 26.01 4.11 -10.28
CA HIS A 316 27.11 5.06 -10.44
C HIS A 316 27.01 6.18 -9.39
N GLU A 317 28.15 6.80 -9.05
CA GLU A 317 28.21 7.97 -8.16
C GLU A 317 27.43 9.17 -8.75
N GLY A 318 26.46 9.68 -7.99
CA GLY A 318 25.66 10.85 -8.32
C GLY A 318 24.38 10.93 -7.49
N SER A 319 23.82 12.13 -7.33
CA SER A 319 22.52 12.32 -6.66
C SER A 319 21.39 12.08 -7.66
N VAL A 320 20.77 10.91 -7.60
CA VAL A 320 19.62 10.54 -8.46
C VAL A 320 18.33 11.20 -7.96
N GLY A 321 18.26 11.57 -6.68
CA GLY A 321 17.11 12.29 -6.11
C GLY A 321 16.83 13.62 -6.82
N ASN A 322 17.85 14.25 -7.40
CA ASN A 322 17.68 15.48 -8.19
C ASN A 322 16.96 15.29 -9.53
N LEU A 323 16.74 14.04 -9.95
CA LEU A 323 15.99 13.73 -11.18
C LEU A 323 14.49 13.66 -10.92
N VAL A 324 14.05 13.68 -9.67
CA VAL A 324 12.66 13.43 -9.25
C VAL A 324 12.19 14.48 -8.24
N ASP A 325 12.94 15.57 -8.09
CA ASP A 325 12.65 16.65 -7.15
C ASP A 325 11.65 17.67 -7.74
N GLY A 326 11.34 17.60 -9.03
CA GLY A 326 10.48 18.55 -9.71
C GLY A 326 11.13 19.90 -9.96
N GLU A 327 12.43 20.07 -9.69
CA GLU A 327 13.12 21.33 -9.93
C GLU A 327 13.58 21.45 -11.37
N GLY A 328 13.94 20.35 -12.03
CA GLY A 328 14.34 20.35 -13.44
C GLY A 328 15.57 21.22 -13.72
N THR A 329 16.61 21.19 -12.87
CA THR A 329 17.78 22.08 -13.03
C THR A 329 18.96 21.41 -13.77
N TYR A 330 19.93 22.19 -14.26
CA TYR A 330 21.18 21.68 -14.90
C TYR A 330 22.09 20.83 -14.00
N LEU A 331 21.75 20.60 -12.72
CA LEU A 331 22.54 19.80 -11.78
C LEU A 331 22.48 18.31 -12.17
N THR A 332 23.19 18.01 -13.25
CA THR A 332 23.10 16.76 -14.00
C THR A 332 23.72 15.60 -13.25
N PHE A 333 22.97 14.51 -13.18
CA PHE A 333 23.54 13.18 -13.13
C PHE A 333 24.33 12.97 -14.44
N ASN A 334 25.65 13.15 -14.39
CA ASN A 334 26.51 13.15 -15.57
C ASN A 334 27.24 11.81 -15.68
N LEU A 335 26.70 10.90 -16.49
CA LEU A 335 27.36 9.64 -16.78
C LEU A 335 28.56 9.89 -17.69
N LYS A 336 29.77 9.91 -17.13
CA LYS A 336 31.02 9.89 -17.90
C LYS A 336 31.43 8.45 -18.17
N SER A 337 31.68 8.11 -19.44
CA SER A 337 32.25 6.82 -19.82
C SER A 337 33.57 6.54 -19.11
N PHE A 338 33.68 5.37 -18.48
CA PHE A 338 34.96 4.74 -18.17
C PHE A 338 35.28 3.69 -19.24
N PRO A 339 36.55 3.52 -19.65
CA PRO A 339 36.95 2.50 -20.61
C PRO A 339 37.04 1.14 -19.90
N ILE A 340 35.93 0.51 -19.54
CA ILE A 340 35.95 -0.85 -18.98
C ILE A 340 34.75 -1.67 -19.47
N GLY A 341 35.05 -2.66 -20.33
CA GLY A 341 34.26 -3.88 -20.56
C GLY A 341 32.88 -3.72 -21.20
N ASN A 342 32.41 -4.78 -21.88
CA ASN A 342 30.98 -4.90 -22.20
C ASN A 342 30.23 -5.10 -20.88
N VAL A 343 29.35 -4.16 -20.53
CA VAL A 343 28.51 -4.23 -19.32
C VAL A 343 27.16 -4.81 -19.72
N ALA A 344 26.71 -5.85 -19.03
CA ALA A 344 25.45 -6.50 -19.33
C ALA A 344 24.26 -5.62 -18.91
N PHE A 345 23.10 -5.89 -19.51
CA PHE A 345 21.86 -5.20 -19.16
C PHE A 345 21.50 -5.48 -17.69
N GLY A 346 21.14 -4.43 -16.93
CA GLY A 346 20.82 -4.54 -15.50
C GLY A 346 22.01 -4.40 -14.54
N GLU A 347 23.26 -4.44 -15.03
CA GLU A 347 24.44 -4.09 -14.21
C GLU A 347 24.55 -2.58 -13.96
N ARG A 348 23.92 -1.76 -14.83
CA ARG A 348 23.72 -0.32 -14.62
C ARG A 348 22.26 0.04 -14.60
N PHE A 349 21.92 0.91 -13.67
CA PHE A 349 20.56 1.36 -13.43
C PHE A 349 20.50 2.73 -12.77
N LEU A 350 19.36 3.38 -12.97
CA LEU A 350 18.70 4.29 -12.03
C LEU A 350 17.52 3.54 -11.42
N GLU A 351 17.39 3.52 -10.10
CA GLU A 351 16.34 2.80 -9.39
C GLU A 351 15.60 3.74 -8.44
N PHE A 352 14.29 3.60 -8.36
CA PHE A 352 13.40 4.45 -7.60
C PHE A 352 12.44 3.57 -6.78
N ASP A 353 12.46 3.67 -5.45
CA ASP A 353 11.36 3.20 -4.58
C ASP A 353 10.39 4.35 -4.41
N LEU A 354 9.17 4.19 -4.94
CA LEU A 354 8.13 5.22 -4.92
C LEU A 354 7.59 5.52 -3.51
N GLY A 355 7.95 4.69 -2.52
CA GLY A 355 7.48 4.76 -1.14
C GLY A 355 6.06 4.21 -0.95
N ALA A 356 5.26 4.19 -2.01
CA ALA A 356 3.92 3.62 -2.10
C ALA A 356 3.71 2.87 -3.43
N SER A 357 2.62 2.13 -3.55
CA SER A 357 2.23 1.46 -4.80
C SER A 357 1.39 2.40 -5.67
N PHE A 358 1.60 2.35 -6.99
CA PHE A 358 0.88 3.14 -7.99
C PHE A 358 0.54 2.29 -9.21
N TRP A 359 -0.49 2.70 -9.95
CA TRP A 359 -0.72 2.26 -11.32
C TRP A 359 0.11 3.13 -12.25
N LEU A 360 1.29 2.65 -12.66
CA LEU A 360 2.12 3.38 -13.63
C LEU A 360 1.74 2.99 -15.05
N ASP A 361 1.60 3.97 -15.92
CA ASP A 361 1.41 3.74 -17.36
C ASP A 361 2.37 4.56 -18.23
N THR A 362 3.07 5.54 -17.63
CA THR A 362 3.96 6.43 -18.37
C THR A 362 5.22 6.73 -17.58
N VAL A 363 6.38 6.56 -18.23
CA VAL A 363 7.69 7.02 -17.73
C VAL A 363 8.26 8.01 -18.74
N GLN A 364 8.48 9.23 -18.29
CA GLN A 364 9.00 10.32 -19.10
C GLN A 364 10.38 10.73 -18.60
N MET A 365 11.34 10.87 -19.51
CA MET A 365 12.71 11.28 -19.21
C MET A 365 13.07 12.50 -20.03
N TRP A 366 13.61 13.51 -19.35
CA TRP A 366 14.12 14.73 -19.96
C TRP A 366 15.65 14.74 -19.91
N TYR A 367 16.29 15.28 -20.94
CA TYR A 367 17.75 15.32 -21.06
C TYR A 367 18.27 16.74 -21.30
N ASN A 368 19.51 16.98 -20.86
CA ASN A 368 20.20 18.22 -21.22
C ASN A 368 20.85 18.12 -22.62
N LEU A 369 20.51 19.08 -23.48
CA LEU A 369 21.09 19.24 -24.82
C LEU A 369 22.48 19.89 -24.73
N SER A 370 23.45 19.37 -25.49
CA SER A 370 24.76 20.01 -25.66
C SER A 370 24.94 20.40 -27.12
N VAL A 371 25.31 21.66 -27.35
CA VAL A 371 25.73 22.15 -28.67
C VAL A 371 27.26 22.00 -28.75
N ALA A 372 27.73 20.97 -29.42
CA ALA A 372 29.14 20.84 -29.78
C ALA A 372 29.28 20.79 -31.30
N GLY A 373 29.92 21.80 -31.90
CA GLY A 373 30.20 21.82 -33.33
C GLY A 373 29.02 22.13 -34.26
N GLY A 374 27.93 22.72 -33.76
CA GLY A 374 26.79 23.14 -34.57
C GLY A 374 25.72 22.06 -34.82
N GLN A 375 25.86 20.88 -34.22
CA GLN A 375 24.79 19.89 -34.08
C GLN A 375 24.30 19.85 -32.63
N LEU A 376 22.98 19.83 -32.44
CA LEU A 376 22.36 19.42 -31.19
C LEU A 376 22.61 17.92 -31.04
N SER A 377 23.34 17.51 -30.00
CA SER A 377 23.39 16.10 -29.61
C SER A 377 22.84 15.98 -28.19
N GLY A 378 21.65 15.42 -28.04
CA GLY A 378 21.14 14.97 -26.74
C GLY A 378 22.09 13.93 -26.18
N ALA A 379 22.51 14.08 -24.93
CA ALA A 379 23.10 12.97 -24.20
C ALA A 379 21.95 12.16 -23.60
N SER A 380 21.17 11.47 -24.45
CA SER A 380 20.16 10.50 -24.01
C SER A 380 20.78 9.11 -23.87
N PHE A 381 20.10 8.21 -23.17
CA PHE A 381 20.47 6.79 -23.19
C PHE A 381 20.35 6.28 -24.63
N HIS A 382 21.32 5.54 -25.15
CA HIS A 382 21.19 5.00 -26.52
C HIS A 382 20.29 3.76 -26.56
N VAL A 383 20.31 2.97 -25.50
CA VAL A 383 19.43 1.83 -25.28
C VAL A 383 19.18 1.75 -23.78
N TYR A 384 17.93 1.54 -23.37
CA TYR A 384 17.54 1.27 -21.99
C TYR A 384 16.26 0.42 -21.97
N GLU A 385 15.81 0.05 -20.79
CA GLU A 385 14.61 -0.74 -20.55
C GLU A 385 14.02 -0.20 -19.26
N ILE A 386 12.70 -0.04 -19.29
CA ILE A 386 11.93 0.27 -18.11
C ILE A 386 11.60 -1.06 -17.45
N GLN A 387 12.00 -1.22 -16.19
CA GLN A 387 11.66 -2.36 -15.36
C GLN A 387 10.85 -1.87 -14.16
N THR A 388 9.82 -2.61 -13.77
CA THR A 388 8.97 -2.31 -12.61
C THR A 388 8.94 -3.50 -11.66
N SER A 389 8.66 -3.25 -10.38
CA SER A 389 8.34 -4.28 -9.39
C SER A 389 7.26 -3.77 -8.45
N ASP A 390 6.35 -4.65 -8.05
CA ASP A 390 5.35 -4.42 -7.01
C ASP A 390 5.91 -4.65 -5.59
N GLY A 391 7.16 -5.11 -5.46
CA GLY A 391 7.77 -5.49 -4.18
C GLY A 391 7.86 -7.00 -3.96
N THR A 392 7.32 -7.82 -4.87
CA THR A 392 7.40 -9.28 -4.81
C THR A 392 8.86 -9.74 -4.83
N SER A 393 9.19 -10.70 -3.95
CA SER A 393 10.56 -11.25 -3.88
C SER A 393 10.84 -12.24 -5.01
N ALA A 394 12.01 -12.13 -5.64
CA ALA A 394 12.48 -13.11 -6.62
C ALA A 394 12.95 -14.42 -5.93
N PRO A 395 12.89 -15.60 -6.59
CA PRO A 395 13.30 -16.88 -6.01
C PRO A 395 14.75 -16.96 -5.48
N GLY A 396 15.63 -16.05 -5.90
CA GLY A 396 17.03 -15.95 -5.46
C GLY A 396 17.32 -14.82 -4.47
N GLY A 397 16.28 -14.12 -3.97
CA GLY A 397 16.40 -12.89 -3.20
C GLY A 397 16.37 -11.62 -4.07
N GLY A 398 16.10 -10.49 -3.43
CA GLY A 398 15.85 -9.21 -4.13
C GLY A 398 14.45 -9.12 -4.73
N LEU A 399 14.21 -8.06 -5.50
CA LEU A 399 12.92 -7.77 -6.14
C LEU A 399 12.73 -8.56 -7.44
N LEU A 400 11.50 -9.01 -7.69
CA LEU A 400 11.08 -9.56 -8.97
C LEU A 400 10.79 -8.41 -9.93
N TRP A 401 11.64 -8.26 -10.93
CA TRP A 401 11.52 -7.21 -11.94
C TRP A 401 10.80 -7.73 -13.19
N THR A 402 9.87 -6.93 -13.71
CA THR A 402 9.21 -7.13 -15.00
C THR A 402 9.49 -5.95 -15.91
N ALA A 403 9.75 -6.21 -17.18
CA ALA A 403 9.95 -5.17 -18.18
C ALA A 403 8.74 -5.08 -19.10
N PRO A 404 7.96 -3.97 -19.09
CA PRO A 404 6.94 -3.75 -20.11
C PRO A 404 7.54 -3.56 -21.51
N GLU A 405 8.70 -2.90 -21.62
CA GLU A 405 9.23 -2.48 -22.92
C GLU A 405 10.74 -2.18 -22.90
N GLN A 406 11.43 -2.58 -23.97
CA GLN A 406 12.83 -2.19 -24.24
C GLN A 406 12.85 -1.02 -25.22
N VAL A 407 13.59 0.05 -24.90
CA VAL A 407 13.62 1.29 -25.69
C VAL A 407 15.02 1.57 -26.24
N ARG A 408 15.06 2.04 -27.49
CA ARG A 408 16.28 2.59 -28.10
C ARG A 408 16.17 4.11 -28.09
N GLY A 409 17.00 4.77 -27.30
CA GLY A 409 16.99 6.21 -27.28
C GLY A 409 17.60 6.80 -28.55
N LEU A 410 16.91 7.77 -29.12
CA LEU A 410 17.15 8.31 -30.46
C LEU A 410 18.05 9.55 -30.44
N GLY A 411 18.64 9.90 -29.29
CA GLY A 411 19.43 11.13 -29.13
C GLY A 411 18.60 12.40 -29.02
N THR A 412 17.35 12.29 -28.52
CA THR A 412 16.37 13.38 -28.41
C THR A 412 16.52 14.16 -27.10
N ALA A 413 15.81 15.30 -26.99
CA ALA A 413 15.77 16.12 -25.78
C ALA A 413 14.91 15.49 -24.66
N HIS A 414 14.00 14.59 -25.03
CA HIS A 414 13.09 13.88 -24.14
C HIS A 414 12.69 12.52 -24.73
N GLU A 415 12.23 11.62 -23.88
CA GLU A 415 11.72 10.30 -24.22
C GLU A 415 10.48 10.01 -23.37
N VAL A 416 9.41 9.51 -23.99
CA VAL A 416 8.16 9.10 -23.32
C VAL A 416 7.96 7.62 -23.58
N ASN A 417 7.71 6.86 -22.52
CA ASN A 417 7.48 5.43 -22.57
C ASN A 417 6.08 5.17 -22.03
N THR A 418 5.15 4.77 -22.89
CA THR A 418 3.76 4.48 -22.51
C THR A 418 3.49 2.99 -22.60
N PHE A 419 2.75 2.46 -21.64
CA PHE A 419 2.40 1.05 -21.56
C PHE A 419 1.04 0.89 -20.83
N PRO A 420 0.37 -0.28 -20.93
CA PRO A 420 -0.83 -0.53 -20.12
C PRO A 420 -0.55 -0.32 -18.63
N PRO A 421 -1.49 0.19 -17.81
CA PRO A 421 -1.28 0.41 -16.39
C PRO A 421 -0.73 -0.82 -15.67
N ILE A 422 0.38 -0.65 -14.95
CA ILE A 422 1.09 -1.69 -14.21
C ILE A 422 1.18 -1.28 -12.74
N HIS A 423 0.86 -2.22 -11.85
CA HIS A 423 1.12 -2.06 -10.42
C HIS A 423 2.63 -2.01 -10.18
N ALA A 424 3.13 -0.85 -9.74
CA ALA A 424 4.52 -0.63 -9.44
C ALA A 424 4.68 0.08 -8.09
N ARG A 425 5.64 -0.40 -7.29
CA ARG A 425 6.23 0.32 -6.16
C ARG A 425 7.67 0.72 -6.47
N PHE A 426 8.38 -0.10 -7.24
CA PHE A 426 9.74 0.16 -7.66
C PHE A 426 9.80 0.33 -9.17
N LEU A 427 10.62 1.27 -9.61
CA LEU A 427 10.94 1.54 -11.00
C LEU A 427 12.45 1.47 -11.19
N ARG A 428 12.89 0.89 -12.29
CA ARG A 428 14.29 0.87 -12.69
C ARG A 428 14.43 1.20 -14.16
N VAL A 429 15.26 2.22 -14.46
CA VAL A 429 15.77 2.51 -15.79
C VAL A 429 17.11 1.79 -15.92
N ALA A 430 17.10 0.61 -16.54
CA ALA A 430 18.29 -0.20 -16.75
C ALA A 430 18.89 0.06 -18.13
N TYR A 431 20.22 0.15 -18.23
CA TYR A 431 20.90 0.50 -19.49
C TYR A 431 22.26 -0.21 -19.64
N PRO A 432 22.65 -0.63 -20.86
CA PRO A 432 23.96 -1.22 -21.12
C PRO A 432 24.96 -0.17 -21.64
N PHE A 433 26.25 -0.39 -21.40
CA PHE A 433 27.32 0.28 -22.16
C PHE A 433 28.06 -0.78 -23.01
N SER A 434 28.09 -0.59 -24.33
CA SER A 434 28.92 -1.40 -25.24
C SER A 434 30.13 -0.58 -25.72
N SER A 435 31.33 -1.15 -25.69
CA SER A 435 32.49 -0.52 -26.32
C SER A 435 32.39 -0.69 -27.84
N SER A 436 32.20 0.38 -28.60
CA SER A 436 32.31 0.33 -30.07
C SER A 436 33.78 0.48 -30.52
N GLU A 437 34.22 -0.33 -31.49
CA GLU A 437 35.56 -0.25 -32.11
C GLU A 437 35.82 1.11 -32.81
N SER A 438 34.77 1.88 -33.10
CA SER A 438 34.84 3.17 -33.80
C SER A 438 35.09 4.38 -32.87
N GLY A 439 35.08 4.17 -31.54
CA GLY A 439 35.38 5.20 -30.55
C GLY A 439 34.44 6.41 -30.55
N ARG A 440 33.26 6.33 -31.19
CA ARG A 440 32.39 7.50 -31.37
C ARG A 440 30.96 7.43 -30.84
N GLU A 441 30.35 6.28 -30.55
CA GLU A 441 28.93 6.29 -30.12
C GLU A 441 28.68 5.32 -28.96
N GLY A 442 27.89 5.78 -27.96
CA GLY A 442 27.40 5.00 -26.82
C GLY A 442 27.66 5.54 -25.39
N ASN A 443 28.35 6.66 -25.18
CA ASN A 443 29.15 6.87 -23.95
C ASN A 443 28.66 7.89 -22.90
N LYS A 444 27.53 8.58 -23.08
CA LYS A 444 27.10 9.67 -22.18
C LYS A 444 25.57 9.82 -22.16
N ALA A 445 24.97 9.80 -20.98
CA ALA A 445 23.61 10.28 -20.75
C ALA A 445 23.61 11.38 -19.67
N ARG A 446 22.75 12.38 -19.84
CA ARG A 446 22.56 13.52 -18.94
C ARG A 446 21.07 13.73 -18.68
N PRO A 447 20.42 12.76 -17.99
CA PRO A 447 19.06 12.97 -17.54
C PRO A 447 19.00 14.22 -16.67
N ARG A 448 17.91 14.95 -16.84
CA ARG A 448 17.58 16.19 -16.17
C ARG A 448 16.42 15.97 -15.21
N GLU A 449 15.38 15.27 -15.66
CA GLU A 449 14.19 14.95 -14.88
C GLU A 449 13.65 13.58 -15.33
N VAL A 450 13.07 12.84 -14.41
CA VAL A 450 12.28 11.62 -14.62
C VAL A 450 10.90 11.89 -14.02
N GLN A 451 9.87 11.86 -14.85
CA GLN A 451 8.48 12.06 -14.45
C GLN A 451 7.70 10.77 -14.64
N LEU A 452 6.82 10.47 -13.70
CA LEU A 452 6.08 9.23 -13.64
C LEU A 452 4.59 9.54 -13.59
N TYR A 453 3.80 8.91 -14.45
CA TYR A 453 2.37 9.14 -14.51
C TYR A 453 1.58 7.84 -14.48
N GLY A 454 0.34 8.00 -14.04
CA GLY A 454 -0.59 6.94 -13.72
C GLY A 454 -1.95 7.51 -13.38
N GLU A 455 -2.96 6.67 -13.35
CA GLU A 455 -4.31 7.05 -12.92
C GLU A 455 -4.92 5.90 -12.12
N GLY A 456 -5.68 6.23 -11.07
CA GLY A 456 -6.44 5.25 -10.31
C GLY A 456 -6.18 5.29 -8.81
N HIS A 457 -6.96 4.50 -8.08
CA HIS A 457 -6.73 4.22 -6.67
C HIS A 457 -5.40 3.50 -6.46
N HIS A 458 -4.70 3.81 -5.37
CA HIS A 458 -3.47 3.09 -5.01
C HIS A 458 -3.69 1.56 -5.01
N PRO A 459 -2.90 0.78 -5.78
CA PRO A 459 -3.07 -0.67 -5.89
C PRO A 459 -2.95 -1.42 -4.55
N GLU A 460 -2.13 -0.90 -3.64
CA GLU A 460 -1.95 -1.44 -2.29
C GLU A 460 -1.64 -0.31 -1.31
N VAL A 461 -2.36 -0.28 -0.21
CA VAL A 461 -2.11 0.62 0.92
C VAL A 461 -2.08 -0.15 2.23
N GLU A 462 -1.02 0.05 3.01
CA GLU A 462 -0.85 -0.56 4.34
C GLU A 462 -1.05 0.49 5.44
N LEU A 463 -1.86 0.14 6.44
CA LEU A 463 -2.00 0.89 7.67
C LEU A 463 -1.62 0.01 8.86
N VAL A 464 -0.85 0.56 9.79
CA VAL A 464 -0.47 -0.10 11.04
C VAL A 464 -0.87 0.76 12.22
N SER A 465 -1.60 0.19 13.18
CA SER A 465 -1.97 0.91 14.39
C SER A 465 -0.71 1.32 15.17
N GLY A 466 -0.79 2.43 15.91
CA GLY A 466 0.10 2.59 17.07
C GLY A 466 -0.08 1.44 18.08
N LEU A 467 0.80 1.37 19.08
CA LEU A 467 0.72 0.37 20.16
C LEU A 467 -0.62 0.48 20.91
N ILE A 468 -1.33 -0.63 21.07
CA ILE A 468 -2.62 -0.70 21.79
C ILE A 468 -2.42 -1.40 23.13
N PRO A 469 -2.38 -0.67 24.26
CA PRO A 469 -2.33 -1.26 25.60
C PRO A 469 -3.72 -1.78 26.00
N LEU A 470 -3.81 -3.06 26.35
CA LEU A 470 -5.07 -3.70 26.74
C LEU A 470 -5.42 -3.55 28.24
N GLN A 471 -4.61 -2.78 28.97
CA GLN A 471 -4.73 -2.53 30.41
C GLN A 471 -4.72 -3.82 31.23
N GLY A 472 -3.69 -4.65 30.98
CA GLY A 472 -3.51 -5.97 31.56
C GLY A 472 -3.72 -7.08 30.54
N ALA A 473 -3.38 -8.31 30.92
CA ALA A 473 -3.45 -9.45 30.02
C ALA A 473 -4.91 -9.76 29.66
N LYS A 474 -5.22 -9.84 28.36
CA LYS A 474 -6.55 -10.19 27.85
C LYS A 474 -6.50 -11.45 26.99
N ASN A 475 -7.49 -12.32 27.13
CA ASN A 475 -7.70 -13.43 26.20
C ASN A 475 -8.43 -12.92 24.96
N LEU A 476 -7.76 -12.92 23.80
CA LEU A 476 -8.33 -12.37 22.58
C LEU A 476 -9.22 -13.41 21.91
N VAL A 477 -10.42 -12.99 21.48
CA VAL A 477 -11.49 -13.92 21.08
C VAL A 477 -11.67 -13.91 19.57
N SER A 478 -12.12 -12.78 19.02
CA SER A 478 -12.44 -12.65 17.60
C SER A 478 -12.11 -11.25 17.09
N ILE A 479 -11.98 -11.13 15.78
CA ILE A 479 -11.86 -9.86 15.08
C ILE A 479 -12.96 -9.71 14.05
N GLU A 480 -13.63 -8.57 14.11
CA GLU A 480 -14.70 -8.18 13.23
C GLU A 480 -14.30 -6.89 12.52
N TRP A 481 -14.74 -6.73 11.28
CA TRP A 481 -14.61 -5.48 10.54
C TRP A 481 -15.82 -5.25 9.66
N ASP A 482 -16.07 -3.97 9.38
CA ASP A 482 -17.07 -3.51 8.43
C ASP A 482 -16.36 -2.87 7.25
N ALA A 483 -16.61 -3.40 6.05
CA ALA A 483 -15.94 -3.01 4.84
C ALA A 483 -16.82 -3.22 3.60
N ASP A 484 -16.65 -2.36 2.61
CA ASP A 484 -17.10 -2.59 1.24
C ASP A 484 -15.92 -3.11 0.41
N THR A 485 -16.13 -4.23 -0.28
CA THR A 485 -15.10 -4.88 -1.12
C THR A 485 -15.71 -5.20 -2.48
N PRO A 486 -15.79 -4.22 -3.39
CA PRO A 486 -16.20 -4.45 -4.77
C PRO A 486 -15.33 -5.52 -5.46
N GLU A 487 -15.83 -6.07 -6.57
CA GLU A 487 -15.07 -7.05 -7.37
C GLU A 487 -13.68 -6.51 -7.74
N GLY A 488 -12.66 -7.35 -7.62
CA GLY A 488 -11.27 -6.97 -7.87
C GLY A 488 -10.56 -6.28 -6.70
N THR A 489 -11.25 -6.05 -5.58
CA THR A 489 -10.66 -5.42 -4.38
C THR A 489 -10.59 -6.40 -3.20
N SER A 490 -9.72 -6.13 -2.22
CA SER A 490 -9.62 -6.93 -1.00
C SER A 490 -9.14 -6.14 0.20
N ILE A 491 -9.54 -6.58 1.40
CA ILE A 491 -9.01 -6.11 2.68
C ILE A 491 -8.39 -7.28 3.42
N GLU A 492 -7.15 -7.10 3.86
CA GLU A 492 -6.44 -8.04 4.71
C GLU A 492 -6.25 -7.41 6.09
N ILE A 493 -6.69 -8.08 7.14
CA ILE A 493 -6.43 -7.66 8.53
C ILE A 493 -5.54 -8.70 9.20
N GLN A 494 -4.57 -8.22 9.98
CA GLN A 494 -3.63 -9.02 10.73
C GLN A 494 -3.42 -8.42 12.12
N THR A 495 -3.05 -9.28 13.06
CA THR A 495 -2.68 -8.86 14.42
C THR A 495 -1.31 -9.39 14.79
N ARG A 496 -0.69 -8.76 15.77
CA ARG A 496 0.42 -9.33 16.56
C ARG A 496 0.32 -8.83 17.98
N THR A 497 0.85 -9.60 18.91
CA THR A 497 0.66 -9.35 20.34
C THR A 497 1.96 -9.61 21.11
N GLY A 498 2.08 -9.02 22.29
CA GLY A 498 3.25 -9.16 23.17
C GLY A 498 2.98 -8.57 24.56
N ASN A 499 3.94 -8.68 25.46
CA ASN A 499 3.88 -8.14 26.83
C ASN A 499 4.98 -7.11 27.08
N GLU A 500 6.10 -7.17 26.36
CA GLU A 500 7.22 -6.25 26.55
C GLU A 500 7.12 -5.08 25.55
N VAL A 501 7.39 -3.87 26.04
CA VAL A 501 7.61 -2.70 25.19
C VAL A 501 9.07 -2.29 25.27
N ALA A 502 9.59 -1.73 24.19
CA ALA A 502 10.93 -1.19 24.12
C ALA A 502 10.88 0.28 23.69
N ASP A 503 11.84 1.07 24.13
CA ASP A 503 12.02 2.43 23.67
C ASP A 503 12.77 2.43 22.33
N ASP A 504 12.19 3.05 21.32
CA ASP A 504 12.86 3.46 20.08
C ASP A 504 13.08 4.97 20.10
N TYR A 505 14.28 5.41 19.74
CA TYR A 505 14.66 6.83 19.79
C TYR A 505 14.82 7.38 18.39
N ARG A 506 14.02 8.38 18.05
CA ARG A 506 14.18 9.18 16.83
C ARG A 506 14.90 10.47 17.14
N TYR A 507 16.00 10.71 16.44
CA TYR A 507 16.87 11.85 16.69
C TYR A 507 16.64 12.89 15.62
N TYR A 508 16.41 14.14 15.98
CA TYR A 508 16.20 15.23 15.01
C TYR A 508 17.32 16.25 15.11
N ASP A 509 17.77 16.82 14.01
CA ASP A 509 18.69 17.96 14.07
C ASP A 509 17.96 19.26 14.49
N SER A 510 18.69 20.35 14.66
CA SER A 510 18.13 21.65 15.07
C SER A 510 17.12 22.22 14.07
N GLY A 511 17.11 21.73 12.82
CA GLY A 511 16.13 22.09 11.79
C GLY A 511 14.89 21.20 11.82
N GLY A 512 14.81 20.21 12.72
CA GLY A 512 13.68 19.30 12.82
C GLY A 512 13.74 18.11 11.85
N VAL A 513 14.88 17.87 11.20
CA VAL A 513 15.06 16.73 10.29
C VAL A 513 15.55 15.50 11.05
N GLU A 514 14.91 14.35 10.84
CA GLU A 514 15.33 13.09 11.46
C GLU A 514 16.72 12.66 10.95
N VAL A 515 17.58 12.24 11.87
CA VAL A 515 18.97 11.82 11.60
C VAL A 515 19.27 10.53 12.36
N ALA A 516 20.14 9.69 11.79
CA ALA A 516 20.59 8.49 12.48
C ALA A 516 21.32 8.83 13.79
N ALA A 517 21.18 8.00 14.83
CA ALA A 517 21.78 8.18 16.16
C ALA A 517 23.28 8.55 16.10
N GLY A 518 24.06 7.81 15.30
CA GLY A 518 25.50 8.07 15.15
C GLY A 518 25.84 9.38 14.41
N LYS A 519 24.92 9.89 13.57
CA LYS A 519 25.04 11.23 12.96
C LYS A 519 24.68 12.30 14.00
N TYR A 520 23.59 12.11 14.74
CA TYR A 520 23.17 13.00 15.81
C TYR A 520 24.24 13.19 16.88
N GLU A 521 24.92 12.11 17.29
CA GLU A 521 26.03 12.19 18.26
C GLU A 521 27.15 13.13 17.82
N LYS A 522 27.45 13.15 16.52
CA LYS A 522 28.52 13.94 15.88
C LYS A 522 28.11 15.38 15.56
N LEU A 523 26.83 15.74 15.66
CA LEU A 523 26.38 17.11 15.49
C LEU A 523 26.94 18.00 16.61
N GLY A 524 27.37 19.21 16.26
CA GLY A 524 27.71 20.22 17.26
C GLY A 524 26.50 20.58 18.12
N PHE A 525 26.70 21.02 19.36
CA PHE A 525 25.62 21.25 20.34
C PHE A 525 24.44 22.07 19.79
N PHE A 526 24.72 23.17 19.08
CA PHE A 526 23.68 24.04 18.47
C PHE A 526 22.93 23.42 17.28
N LYS A 527 23.40 22.27 16.76
CA LYS A 527 22.79 21.54 15.64
C LYS A 527 22.00 20.31 16.08
N LYS A 528 22.01 19.96 17.37
CA LYS A 528 21.22 18.86 17.92
C LYS A 528 19.82 19.36 18.23
N GLY A 529 18.81 18.71 17.67
CA GLY A 529 17.40 18.94 17.98
C GLY A 529 16.86 17.96 19.01
N ARG A 530 15.54 17.78 19.02
CA ARG A 530 14.85 16.90 19.97
C ARG A 530 15.18 15.41 19.72
N ILE A 531 14.95 14.60 20.74
CA ILE A 531 14.92 13.14 20.63
C ILE A 531 13.50 12.74 21.02
N ASP A 532 12.80 12.09 20.11
CA ASP A 532 11.48 11.55 20.38
C ASP A 532 11.63 10.09 20.80
N THR A 533 11.04 9.71 21.93
CA THR A 533 10.99 8.33 22.40
C THR A 533 9.64 7.73 22.01
N LEU A 534 9.67 6.61 21.28
CA LEU A 534 8.51 5.86 20.85
C LEU A 534 8.50 4.50 21.55
N GLU A 535 7.38 4.13 22.18
CA GLU A 535 7.20 2.75 22.64
C GLU A 535 6.92 1.85 21.43
N VAL A 536 7.82 0.93 21.17
CA VAL A 536 7.69 -0.10 20.13
C VAL A 536 7.59 -1.48 20.76
N ALA A 537 7.23 -2.46 19.94
CA ALA A 537 7.18 -3.85 20.34
C ALA A 537 8.55 -4.35 20.85
N GLY A 538 8.58 -4.97 22.03
CA GLY A 538 9.75 -5.62 22.61
C GLY A 538 10.07 -6.98 22.01
N ALA A 539 10.92 -7.75 22.72
CA ALA A 539 11.49 -8.99 22.19
C ALA A 539 10.51 -10.18 22.19
N ASP A 540 9.46 -10.15 23.04
CA ASP A 540 8.51 -11.25 23.24
C ASP A 540 7.34 -11.26 22.24
N TRP A 541 7.31 -10.32 21.30
CA TRP A 541 6.19 -10.16 20.37
C TRP A 541 6.12 -11.26 19.32
N SER A 542 4.90 -11.66 19.00
CA SER A 542 4.65 -12.55 17.88
C SER A 542 4.98 -11.88 16.54
N ASN A 543 5.27 -12.71 15.53
CA ASN A 543 5.13 -12.27 14.15
C ASN A 543 3.68 -11.85 13.86
N TRP A 544 3.46 -11.13 12.76
CA TRP A 544 2.11 -10.90 12.24
C TRP A 544 1.40 -12.22 11.98
N SER A 545 0.12 -12.31 12.37
CA SER A 545 -0.75 -13.44 12.05
C SER A 545 -0.85 -13.67 10.54
N ALA A 546 -1.33 -14.83 10.11
CA ALA A 546 -1.90 -14.92 8.77
C ALA A 546 -3.07 -13.90 8.64
N PRO A 547 -3.35 -13.37 7.44
CA PRO A 547 -4.56 -12.57 7.21
C PRO A 547 -5.81 -13.34 7.62
N TYR A 548 -6.72 -12.68 8.33
CA TYR A 548 -8.04 -13.25 8.65
C TYR A 548 -8.87 -13.41 7.38
N ALA A 549 -9.58 -14.52 7.26
CA ALA A 549 -10.30 -14.86 6.03
C ALA A 549 -11.66 -14.16 5.96
N GLN A 550 -12.31 -13.95 7.11
CA GLN A 550 -13.61 -13.29 7.21
C GLN A 550 -13.80 -12.58 8.56
N SER A 551 -14.70 -11.59 8.55
CA SER A 551 -15.13 -10.88 9.76
C SER A 551 -15.78 -11.86 10.74
N GLY A 552 -15.34 -11.83 12.00
CA GLY A 552 -15.75 -12.75 13.06
C GLY A 552 -14.77 -13.91 13.30
N ASP A 553 -13.70 -14.03 12.52
CA ASP A 553 -12.69 -15.07 12.70
C ASP A 553 -12.03 -15.00 14.10
N PRO A 554 -11.68 -16.16 14.68
CA PRO A 554 -10.97 -16.21 15.96
C PRO A 554 -9.57 -15.61 15.82
N ILE A 555 -9.10 -14.92 16.87
CA ILE A 555 -7.77 -14.32 16.86
C ILE A 555 -6.69 -15.41 16.77
N ALA A 556 -5.77 -15.23 15.84
CA ALA A 556 -4.67 -16.17 15.59
C ALA A 556 -3.38 -15.79 16.32
N SER A 557 -3.25 -14.54 16.76
CA SER A 557 -2.11 -14.09 17.57
C SER A 557 -2.17 -14.68 18.98
N PRO A 558 -1.02 -14.98 19.62
CA PRO A 558 -1.00 -15.52 20.97
C PRO A 558 -1.75 -14.65 21.98
N SER A 559 -2.49 -15.30 22.88
CA SER A 559 -3.20 -14.69 24.01
C SER A 559 -3.16 -15.62 25.22
N PRO A 560 -3.13 -15.09 26.46
CA PRO A 560 -3.38 -13.70 26.81
C PRO A 560 -2.14 -12.81 26.68
N ARG A 561 -2.33 -11.54 26.29
CA ARG A 561 -1.25 -10.56 26.10
C ARG A 561 -1.69 -9.19 26.59
N GLU A 562 -0.72 -8.34 26.93
CA GLU A 562 -0.97 -6.98 27.44
C GLU A 562 -1.02 -5.93 26.33
N PHE A 563 -0.38 -6.21 25.19
CA PHE A 563 -0.29 -5.29 24.07
C PHE A 563 -0.66 -5.94 22.75
N LEU A 564 -1.17 -5.09 21.85
CA LEU A 564 -1.67 -5.44 20.54
C LEU A 564 -1.19 -4.44 19.48
N LEU A 565 -0.91 -4.94 18.29
CA LEU A 565 -0.83 -4.15 17.06
C LEU A 565 -1.77 -4.77 16.02
N MET A 566 -2.39 -3.90 15.24
CA MET A 566 -3.22 -4.28 14.10
C MET A 566 -2.60 -3.74 12.82
N ARG A 567 -2.76 -4.50 11.73
CA ARG A 567 -2.41 -4.08 10.38
C ARG A 567 -3.58 -4.33 9.46
N ALA A 568 -3.91 -3.33 8.65
CA ALA A 568 -4.85 -3.45 7.55
C ALA A 568 -4.11 -3.21 6.22
N ARG A 569 -4.43 -4.00 5.19
CA ARG A 569 -4.01 -3.75 3.81
C ARG A 569 -5.21 -3.70 2.90
N LEU A 570 -5.33 -2.63 2.15
CA LEU A 570 -6.37 -2.44 1.13
C LEU A 570 -5.71 -2.66 -0.22
N ARG A 571 -6.25 -3.54 -1.05
CA ARG A 571 -5.70 -3.87 -2.37
C ARG A 571 -6.77 -3.75 -3.45
N THR A 572 -6.36 -3.39 -4.66
CA THR A 572 -7.21 -3.42 -5.86
C THR A 572 -6.43 -3.96 -7.07
N GLN A 573 -7.12 -4.69 -7.93
CA GLN A 573 -6.65 -5.11 -9.26
C GLN A 573 -7.24 -4.24 -10.39
N ASP A 574 -8.19 -3.36 -10.06
CA ASP A 574 -8.81 -2.41 -10.98
C ASP A 574 -8.49 -0.98 -10.52
N PRO A 575 -7.77 -0.18 -11.33
CA PRO A 575 -7.45 1.20 -10.99
C PRO A 575 -8.66 2.06 -10.64
N MET A 576 -9.85 1.74 -11.16
CA MET A 576 -11.07 2.52 -10.97
C MET A 576 -11.98 2.01 -9.85
N SER A 577 -11.52 1.02 -9.09
CA SER A 577 -12.26 0.41 -7.98
C SER A 577 -11.41 0.38 -6.71
N ALA A 578 -12.03 0.56 -5.55
CA ALA A 578 -11.35 0.54 -4.27
C ALA A 578 -12.19 -0.10 -3.18
N ALA A 579 -11.53 -0.82 -2.27
CA ALA A 579 -12.14 -1.26 -1.03
C ALA A 579 -12.26 -0.08 -0.05
N ALA A 580 -13.31 -0.10 0.76
CA ALA A 580 -13.54 0.88 1.81
C ALA A 580 -13.60 0.17 3.17
N LEU A 581 -12.83 0.64 4.16
CA LEU A 581 -12.83 0.11 5.52
C LEU A 581 -13.47 1.13 6.46
N ARG A 582 -14.52 0.71 7.18
CA ARG A 582 -15.28 1.59 8.09
C ARG A 582 -14.92 1.36 9.55
N SER A 583 -14.77 0.10 9.95
CA SER A 583 -14.42 -0.22 11.34
C SER A 583 -13.68 -1.54 11.51
N ILE A 584 -12.89 -1.63 12.58
CA ILE A 584 -12.35 -2.87 13.13
C ILE A 584 -12.75 -2.95 14.61
N ARG A 585 -13.23 -4.12 15.03
CA ARG A 585 -13.54 -4.47 16.41
C ARG A 585 -12.81 -5.76 16.79
N LEU A 586 -11.98 -5.72 17.82
CA LEU A 586 -11.36 -6.92 18.38
C LEU A 586 -11.98 -7.22 19.73
N ASN A 587 -12.67 -8.35 19.83
CA ASN A 587 -13.31 -8.80 21.07
C ASN A 587 -12.31 -9.56 21.94
N PHE A 588 -12.38 -9.36 23.24
CA PHE A 588 -11.57 -10.07 24.21
C PHE A 588 -12.35 -10.35 25.49
N ASN A 589 -11.88 -11.35 26.22
CA ASN A 589 -12.40 -11.74 27.52
C ASN A 589 -11.30 -11.61 28.59
N PRO A 590 -11.66 -11.52 29.88
CA PRO A 590 -10.71 -11.79 30.95
C PRO A 590 -10.09 -13.18 30.77
N PRO A 591 -8.78 -13.35 31.03
CA PRO A 591 -8.13 -14.64 30.92
C PRO A 591 -8.67 -15.65 31.93
N VAL A 592 -8.67 -16.93 31.55
CA VAL A 592 -8.97 -18.02 32.49
C VAL A 592 -7.76 -18.33 33.37
N ALA A 593 -6.55 -18.04 32.88
CA ALA A 593 -5.29 -18.09 33.62
C ALA A 593 -4.27 -17.12 33.01
N GLN A 594 -3.38 -16.55 33.81
CA GLN A 594 -2.31 -15.66 33.36
C GLN A 594 -1.40 -16.35 32.35
N GLN A 595 -1.07 -17.61 32.59
CA GLN A 595 -0.35 -18.46 31.64
C GLN A 595 -0.87 -19.89 31.68
N LEU A 596 -0.91 -20.53 30.52
CA LEU A 596 -1.19 -21.95 30.36
C LEU A 596 -0.04 -22.55 29.55
N GLN A 597 0.77 -23.38 30.18
CA GLN A 597 1.88 -24.06 29.52
C GLN A 597 1.60 -25.56 29.45
N GLY A 598 1.99 -26.22 28.38
CA GLY A 598 1.82 -27.67 28.28
C GLY A 598 2.82 -28.37 27.38
N GLU A 599 2.93 -29.68 27.62
CA GLU A 599 3.83 -30.58 26.89
C GLU A 599 3.30 -32.02 26.89
N LEU A 600 3.86 -32.84 26.02
CA LEU A 600 3.48 -34.24 25.87
C LEU A 600 4.48 -35.17 26.58
N ASP A 601 4.01 -36.30 27.09
CA ASP A 601 4.88 -37.36 27.60
C ASP A 601 5.73 -38.00 26.48
N ILE A 602 5.15 -38.15 25.29
CA ILE A 602 5.79 -38.71 24.10
C ILE A 602 5.81 -37.72 22.94
N GLY A 603 7.00 -37.51 22.35
CA GLY A 603 7.19 -36.64 21.18
C GLY A 603 7.41 -37.41 19.87
N VAL A 604 7.51 -38.74 19.93
CA VAL A 604 7.75 -39.60 18.77
C VAL A 604 6.82 -40.81 18.81
N PHE A 605 6.06 -41.01 17.74
CA PHE A 605 5.23 -42.20 17.54
C PHE A 605 6.04 -43.26 16.81
N GLU A 606 6.16 -44.44 17.43
CA GLU A 606 6.92 -45.56 16.85
C GLU A 606 6.20 -46.22 15.68
N ARG A 607 4.85 -46.21 15.69
CA ARG A 607 4.00 -46.91 14.71
C ARG A 607 2.95 -45.96 14.14
N LEU A 608 3.01 -45.68 12.85
CA LEU A 608 2.06 -44.79 12.18
C LEU A 608 0.76 -45.51 11.81
N GLY A 609 -0.37 -44.85 12.05
CA GLY A 609 -1.72 -45.35 11.82
C GLY A 609 -2.22 -46.34 12.88
N GLU A 610 -1.41 -46.65 13.89
CA GLU A 610 -1.82 -47.43 15.06
C GLU A 610 -2.15 -46.51 16.24
N PRO A 611 -3.25 -46.75 16.97
CA PRO A 611 -3.57 -46.02 18.19
C PRO A 611 -2.48 -46.21 19.26
N GLN A 612 -2.00 -45.09 19.81
CA GLN A 612 -1.03 -45.00 20.91
C GLN A 612 -1.58 -44.06 21.99
N GLU A 613 -1.29 -44.39 23.25
CA GLU A 613 -1.69 -43.56 24.39
C GLU A 613 -0.71 -42.41 24.58
N VAL A 614 -1.23 -41.22 24.85
CA VAL A 614 -0.52 -39.97 25.04
C VAL A 614 -1.00 -39.32 26.32
N SER A 615 -0.09 -38.78 27.11
CA SER A 615 -0.37 -37.89 28.24
C SER A 615 0.00 -36.46 27.87
N LEU A 616 -0.97 -35.56 27.91
CA LEU A 616 -0.78 -34.12 27.81
C LEU A 616 -0.75 -33.51 29.20
N PHE A 617 0.39 -32.93 29.58
CA PHE A 617 0.56 -32.22 30.84
C PHE A 617 0.33 -30.73 30.65
N ILE A 618 -0.45 -30.12 31.54
CA ILE A 618 -0.77 -28.68 31.48
C ILE A 618 -0.60 -28.05 32.86
N LYS A 619 0.15 -26.96 32.91
CA LYS A 619 0.45 -26.17 34.10
C LYS A 619 -0.20 -24.79 33.99
N PRO A 620 -1.24 -24.52 34.79
CA PRO A 620 -1.82 -23.19 34.87
C PRO A 620 -1.05 -22.30 35.85
N ILE A 621 -0.91 -21.02 35.51
CA ILE A 621 -0.42 -19.96 36.40
C ILE A 621 -1.49 -18.88 36.46
N PHE A 622 -1.96 -18.55 37.66
CA PHE A 622 -3.08 -17.63 37.86
C PHE A 622 -2.65 -16.29 38.49
N ALA A 623 -3.15 -15.19 37.94
CA ALA A 623 -3.21 -13.86 38.52
C ALA A 623 -4.51 -13.65 39.34
N PRO A 624 -4.57 -12.63 40.22
CA PRO A 624 -5.70 -12.42 41.13
C PRO A 624 -7.09 -12.19 40.51
N LEU A 625 -7.16 -11.83 39.22
CA LEU A 625 -8.42 -11.52 38.52
C LEU A 625 -8.79 -12.56 37.45
N ASP A 626 -8.04 -13.66 37.36
CA ASP A 626 -8.32 -14.71 36.39
C ASP A 626 -9.57 -15.49 36.77
N LEU A 627 -10.36 -15.86 35.76
CA LEU A 627 -11.66 -16.50 35.98
C LEU A 627 -11.57 -17.97 36.40
N GLY A 628 -10.42 -18.61 36.20
CA GLY A 628 -10.32 -20.06 36.27
C GLY A 628 -10.99 -20.76 35.07
N PHE A 629 -10.83 -22.07 35.01
CA PHE A 629 -11.39 -22.92 33.96
C PHE A 629 -11.97 -24.22 34.51
N ASP A 630 -12.96 -24.76 33.82
CA ASP A 630 -13.59 -26.05 34.10
C ASP A 630 -13.80 -26.86 32.81
N GLU A 631 -13.24 -26.40 31.69
CA GLU A 631 -13.28 -27.09 30.41
C GLU A 631 -11.88 -27.22 29.81
N ILE A 632 -11.62 -28.35 29.14
CA ILE A 632 -10.38 -28.63 28.42
C ILE A 632 -10.74 -29.08 27.01
N LEU A 633 -10.10 -28.48 26.01
CA LEU A 633 -10.27 -28.83 24.61
C LEU A 633 -8.91 -29.22 24.03
N VAL A 634 -8.83 -30.43 23.45
CA VAL A 634 -7.67 -30.90 22.68
C VAL A 634 -8.11 -31.12 21.24
N ARG A 635 -7.35 -30.62 20.27
CA ARG A 635 -7.63 -30.76 18.84
C ARG A 635 -6.45 -31.32 18.08
N THR A 636 -6.76 -32.16 17.11
CA THR A 636 -5.85 -32.74 16.13
C THR A 636 -6.34 -32.45 14.71
N PRO A 637 -5.52 -32.68 13.67
CA PRO A 637 -5.99 -32.62 12.29
C PRO A 637 -7.19 -33.59 12.02
N PRO A 638 -8.07 -33.27 11.06
CA PRO A 638 -9.31 -34.03 10.82
C PRO A 638 -9.15 -35.52 10.46
N ASP A 639 -7.95 -35.95 10.07
CA ASP A 639 -7.63 -37.35 9.74
C ASP A 639 -7.29 -38.20 10.99
N MET A 640 -7.20 -37.57 12.16
CA MET A 640 -6.93 -38.23 13.44
C MET A 640 -8.20 -38.40 14.28
N SER A 641 -8.10 -39.28 15.28
CA SER A 641 -9.16 -39.50 16.27
C SER A 641 -8.61 -39.43 17.69
N LEU A 642 -9.35 -38.82 18.61
CA LEU A 642 -9.02 -38.72 20.02
C LEU A 642 -10.01 -39.57 20.85
N ALA A 643 -9.49 -40.50 21.65
CA ALA A 643 -10.28 -41.27 22.60
C ALA A 643 -9.83 -40.99 24.03
N PHE A 644 -10.72 -40.46 24.88
CA PHE A 644 -10.41 -40.14 26.27
C PHE A 644 -10.09 -41.39 27.11
N SER A 645 -9.02 -41.33 27.91
CA SER A 645 -8.65 -42.38 28.87
C SER A 645 -8.90 -41.94 30.31
N SER A 646 -8.27 -40.85 30.76
CA SER A 646 -8.36 -40.37 32.14
C SER A 646 -7.95 -38.90 32.25
N LEU A 647 -8.41 -38.23 33.30
CA LEU A 647 -7.98 -36.88 33.69
C LEU A 647 -7.48 -36.91 35.13
N ARG A 648 -6.26 -36.40 35.37
CA ARG A 648 -5.69 -36.27 36.71
C ARG A 648 -5.31 -34.83 37.02
N LEU A 649 -5.49 -34.43 38.27
CA LEU A 649 -5.21 -33.10 38.79
C LEU A 649 -4.47 -33.20 40.13
N GLY A 650 -3.60 -32.25 40.44
CA GLY A 650 -2.99 -32.17 41.77
C GLY A 650 -1.96 -31.06 41.91
N SER A 651 -1.54 -30.81 43.14
CA SER A 651 -0.39 -29.95 43.41
C SER A 651 0.91 -30.65 43.01
N LEU A 652 1.99 -29.91 42.81
CA LEU A 652 3.29 -30.51 42.47
C LEU A 652 3.72 -31.56 43.50
N SER A 653 3.49 -31.29 44.79
CA SER A 653 3.78 -32.24 45.87
C SER A 653 2.95 -33.53 45.82
N GLN A 654 1.68 -33.46 45.39
CA GLN A 654 0.85 -34.64 45.19
C GLN A 654 1.34 -35.47 44.01
N TRP A 655 1.80 -34.82 42.93
CA TRP A 655 2.41 -35.51 41.80
C TRP A 655 3.71 -36.23 42.18
N GLU A 656 4.60 -35.56 42.93
CA GLU A 656 5.85 -36.14 43.42
C GLU A 656 5.63 -37.38 44.33
N ASN A 657 4.57 -37.36 45.14
CA ASN A 657 4.23 -38.47 46.03
C ASN A 657 3.34 -39.55 45.38
N GLY A 658 2.94 -39.37 44.11
CA GLY A 658 2.04 -40.29 43.41
C GLY A 658 0.57 -40.24 43.89
N GLU A 659 0.18 -39.16 44.56
CA GLU A 659 -1.14 -38.93 45.17
C GLU A 659 -2.04 -38.02 44.32
N ALA A 660 -1.63 -37.67 43.09
CA ALA A 660 -2.46 -36.85 42.20
C ALA A 660 -3.82 -37.52 41.92
N GLU A 661 -4.89 -36.74 42.08
CA GLU A 661 -6.28 -37.17 42.04
C GLU A 661 -6.68 -37.52 40.61
N GLN A 662 -7.28 -38.70 40.40
CA GLN A 662 -7.96 -39.02 39.14
C GLN A 662 -9.44 -38.64 39.25
N LEU A 663 -9.89 -37.72 38.39
CA LEU A 663 -11.28 -37.28 38.37
C LEU A 663 -12.20 -38.39 37.87
N ALA A 664 -13.23 -38.71 38.65
CA ALA A 664 -14.22 -39.73 38.30
C ALA A 664 -15.34 -39.18 37.40
N ASP A 665 -15.80 -37.95 37.65
CA ASP A 665 -16.98 -37.35 37.03
C ASP A 665 -16.61 -36.34 35.93
N VAL A 666 -15.83 -36.78 34.93
CA VAL A 666 -15.49 -35.95 33.75
C VAL A 666 -16.55 -36.13 32.67
N GLN A 667 -17.18 -35.04 32.25
CA GLN A 667 -18.13 -35.07 31.14
C GLN A 667 -17.39 -34.91 29.80
N VAL A 668 -17.48 -35.92 28.92
CA VAL A 668 -16.96 -35.83 27.56
C VAL A 668 -18.05 -35.26 26.65
N MET A 669 -17.83 -34.04 26.16
CA MET A 669 -18.79 -33.32 25.32
C MET A 669 -18.78 -33.86 23.89
N GLN A 670 -19.93 -33.81 23.21
CA GLN A 670 -20.06 -34.26 21.83
C GLN A 670 -19.25 -33.35 20.90
N THR A 671 -18.33 -33.95 20.16
CA THR A 671 -17.41 -33.28 19.24
C THR A 671 -17.16 -34.16 18.01
N ARG A 672 -16.41 -33.64 17.02
CA ARG A 672 -15.87 -34.46 15.94
C ARG A 672 -14.79 -35.39 16.47
N SER A 673 -14.46 -36.46 15.75
CA SER A 673 -13.45 -37.43 16.20
C SER A 673 -12.06 -36.83 16.41
N ASP A 674 -11.73 -35.74 15.70
CA ASP A 674 -10.45 -35.03 15.75
C ASP A 674 -10.30 -34.12 16.99
N SER A 675 -11.33 -34.05 17.82
CA SER A 675 -11.43 -33.12 18.94
C SER A 675 -11.85 -33.88 20.20
N LEU A 676 -11.32 -33.46 21.35
CA LEU A 676 -11.69 -33.97 22.66
C LEU A 676 -12.02 -32.79 23.56
N TRP A 677 -13.29 -32.64 23.92
CA TRP A 677 -13.77 -31.61 24.83
C TRP A 677 -14.24 -32.24 26.14
N LEU A 678 -13.55 -31.90 27.22
CA LEU A 678 -13.80 -32.35 28.58
C LEU A 678 -14.38 -31.21 29.40
N ARG A 679 -15.38 -31.51 30.23
CA ARG A 679 -15.90 -30.62 31.27
C ARG A 679 -15.71 -31.27 32.64
N LEU A 680 -15.10 -30.51 33.55
CA LEU A 680 -14.77 -30.89 34.91
C LEU A 680 -16.00 -30.69 35.82
N ASP A 681 -15.99 -31.37 36.96
CA ASP A 681 -17.02 -31.24 38.00
C ASP A 681 -16.83 -30.02 38.91
N ARG A 682 -15.70 -29.31 38.77
CA ARG A 682 -15.33 -28.14 39.54
C ARG A 682 -14.46 -27.17 38.74
N LEU A 683 -14.48 -25.92 39.19
CA LEU A 683 -13.63 -24.86 38.67
C LEU A 683 -12.19 -24.97 39.21
N VAL A 684 -11.21 -24.98 38.31
CA VAL A 684 -9.78 -24.84 38.62
C VAL A 684 -9.42 -23.36 38.58
N GLN A 685 -8.99 -22.82 39.70
CA GLN A 685 -8.74 -21.39 39.88
C GLN A 685 -7.63 -21.11 40.91
N GLN A 686 -7.23 -19.84 41.01
CA GLN A 686 -6.24 -19.40 41.99
C GLN A 686 -6.62 -19.79 43.43
N GLY A 687 -5.63 -20.27 44.20
CA GLY A 687 -5.84 -20.73 45.58
C GLY A 687 -6.40 -22.15 45.71
N GLY A 688 -6.64 -22.84 44.59
CA GLY A 688 -6.91 -24.28 44.56
C GLY A 688 -5.66 -25.14 44.85
N GLN A 689 -5.83 -26.47 44.79
CA GLN A 689 -4.76 -27.46 44.97
C GLN A 689 -4.35 -28.12 43.63
N THR A 690 -4.38 -27.36 42.53
CA THR A 690 -4.10 -27.90 41.19
C THR A 690 -3.02 -27.07 40.53
N ASP A 691 -1.80 -27.60 40.55
CA ASP A 691 -0.63 -26.99 39.89
C ASP A 691 -0.33 -27.67 38.55
N LEU A 692 -0.76 -28.93 38.37
CA LEU A 692 -0.49 -29.72 37.17
C LEU A 692 -1.68 -30.63 36.84
N ILE A 693 -1.98 -30.71 35.55
CA ILE A 693 -3.08 -31.47 34.95
C ILE A 693 -2.51 -32.49 33.98
N GLU A 694 -3.00 -33.73 33.99
CA GLU A 694 -2.69 -34.75 32.99
C GLU A 694 -3.98 -35.16 32.27
N VAL A 695 -4.05 -34.88 30.97
CA VAL A 695 -5.09 -35.38 30.07
C VAL A 695 -4.53 -36.58 29.33
N LYS A 696 -5.03 -37.79 29.64
CA LYS A 696 -4.62 -39.01 28.97
C LYS A 696 -5.64 -39.39 27.90
N PHE A 697 -5.17 -39.62 26.68
CA PHE A 697 -6.00 -40.01 25.55
C PHE A 697 -5.24 -40.93 24.58
N THR A 698 -5.99 -41.66 23.75
CA THR A 698 -5.43 -42.51 22.69
C THR A 698 -5.64 -41.85 21.32
N THR A 699 -4.61 -41.82 20.48
CA THR A 699 -4.68 -41.30 19.10
C THR A 699 -3.71 -42.00 18.15
N ALA A 700 -3.86 -41.80 16.83
CA ALA A 700 -3.01 -42.40 15.81
C ALA A 700 -2.50 -41.35 14.82
N LEU A 701 -1.18 -41.23 14.68
CA LEU A 701 -0.53 -40.31 13.74
C LEU A 701 -0.45 -40.95 12.34
N PHE A 702 -0.86 -40.22 11.30
CA PHE A 702 -0.72 -40.66 9.90
C PHE A 702 0.32 -39.85 9.12
N SER A 703 0.59 -38.59 9.48
CA SER A 703 1.58 -37.73 8.81
C SER A 703 3.00 -37.91 9.37
N THR A 704 3.97 -37.16 8.84
CA THR A 704 5.36 -37.14 9.37
C THR A 704 5.48 -36.42 10.72
N GLY A 705 4.48 -35.64 11.10
CA GLY A 705 4.39 -34.98 12.38
C GLY A 705 3.21 -34.00 12.44
N ILE A 706 2.79 -33.68 13.66
CA ILE A 706 1.74 -32.70 13.96
C ILE A 706 2.11 -31.85 15.17
N VAL A 707 1.46 -30.71 15.30
CA VAL A 707 1.39 -29.96 16.56
C VAL A 707 -0.05 -30.07 17.07
N LEU A 708 -0.22 -30.57 18.29
CA LEU A 708 -1.51 -30.59 18.98
C LEU A 708 -1.90 -29.17 19.41
N GLN A 709 -3.19 -28.87 19.33
CA GLN A 709 -3.75 -27.65 19.91
C GLN A 709 -4.49 -28.01 21.19
N ALA A 710 -4.22 -27.29 22.27
CA ALA A 710 -4.93 -27.44 23.53
C ALA A 710 -5.41 -26.07 24.01
N ALA A 711 -6.60 -26.03 24.62
CA ALA A 711 -7.18 -24.82 25.16
C ALA A 711 -7.97 -25.10 26.45
N MET A 712 -8.01 -24.12 27.34
CA MET A 712 -8.82 -24.14 28.57
C MET A 712 -9.99 -23.16 28.44
N GLY A 713 -11.15 -23.55 28.96
CA GLY A 713 -12.37 -22.75 28.90
C GLY A 713 -13.09 -22.68 30.24
N ASN A 714 -13.90 -21.65 30.41
CA ASN A 714 -14.79 -21.49 31.54
C ASN A 714 -16.23 -21.61 31.03
N SER A 715 -16.94 -22.65 31.45
CA SER A 715 -18.29 -23.00 30.98
C SER A 715 -19.35 -21.93 31.31
N SER A 716 -19.05 -21.03 32.25
CA SER A 716 -19.93 -19.90 32.62
C SER A 716 -19.71 -18.66 31.74
N LEU A 717 -18.70 -18.66 30.86
CA LEU A 717 -18.41 -17.56 29.95
C LEU A 717 -18.26 -18.07 28.52
N GLU A 718 -19.10 -17.57 27.61
CA GLU A 718 -18.98 -17.90 26.19
C GLU A 718 -17.65 -17.42 25.60
N ASN A 719 -17.11 -18.18 24.65
CA ASN A 719 -15.84 -17.89 23.98
C ASN A 719 -14.66 -17.61 24.94
N SER A 720 -14.63 -18.32 26.07
CA SER A 720 -13.57 -18.22 27.09
C SER A 720 -12.33 -19.08 26.79
N TRP A 721 -12.28 -19.72 25.61
CA TRP A 721 -11.18 -20.58 25.22
C TRP A 721 -9.85 -19.81 25.15
N GLN A 722 -8.91 -20.21 25.98
CA GLN A 722 -7.54 -19.69 26.01
C GLN A 722 -6.58 -20.80 25.62
N GLN A 723 -5.70 -20.54 24.66
CA GLN A 723 -4.74 -21.53 24.16
C GLN A 723 -3.69 -21.88 25.23
N VAL A 724 -3.20 -23.12 25.15
CA VAL A 724 -2.08 -23.62 25.94
C VAL A 724 -0.81 -23.48 25.10
N ASP A 725 0.13 -22.68 25.58
CA ASP A 725 1.42 -22.46 24.93
C ASP A 725 2.35 -23.67 25.22
N PRO A 726 3.23 -24.07 24.29
CA PRO A 726 4.22 -25.11 24.55
C PRO A 726 5.24 -24.63 25.60
N GLY A 727 5.60 -25.49 26.55
CA GLY A 727 6.63 -25.18 27.54
C GLY A 727 7.03 -26.39 28.38
N ASP A 728 8.22 -26.33 28.97
CA ASP A 728 8.74 -27.33 29.92
C ASP A 728 8.02 -27.16 31.27
N VAL A 729 7.09 -28.07 31.58
CA VAL A 729 6.19 -27.94 32.74
C VAL A 729 6.41 -29.00 33.82
N THR A 730 6.93 -30.17 33.48
CA THR A 730 7.15 -31.29 34.39
C THR A 730 8.26 -32.24 33.94
N GLU A 731 9.05 -32.72 34.90
CA GLU A 731 10.05 -33.79 34.70
C GLU A 731 9.43 -35.16 34.33
N LEU A 732 8.10 -35.29 34.42
CA LEU A 732 7.37 -36.50 34.01
C LEU A 732 7.29 -36.64 32.49
N ALA A 733 7.38 -35.52 31.78
CA ALA A 733 7.38 -35.48 30.33
C ALA A 733 8.79 -35.67 29.77
N LYS A 734 8.88 -36.20 28.54
CA LYS A 734 10.15 -36.37 27.81
C LYS A 734 10.28 -35.40 26.65
N THR A 735 9.31 -34.50 26.50
CA THR A 735 9.28 -33.47 25.48
C THR A 735 9.38 -32.10 26.15
N GLN A 736 9.36 -31.03 25.35
CA GLN A 736 9.27 -29.65 25.84
C GLN A 736 8.22 -28.89 25.02
N GLY A 737 7.17 -29.59 24.55
CA GLY A 737 6.15 -28.98 23.70
C GLY A 737 5.06 -29.94 23.22
N LEU A 738 4.22 -29.42 22.33
CA LEU A 738 2.99 -30.07 21.85
C LEU A 738 3.16 -30.81 20.50
N GLN A 739 4.40 -31.14 20.13
CA GLN A 739 4.70 -31.75 18.84
C GLN A 739 4.83 -33.27 18.94
N ILE A 740 4.22 -33.98 18.00
CA ILE A 740 4.41 -35.42 17.79
C ILE A 740 5.04 -35.63 16.43
N LEU A 741 6.14 -36.37 16.38
CA LEU A 741 6.83 -36.75 15.15
C LEU A 741 6.67 -38.24 14.85
N ALA A 742 6.70 -38.58 13.57
CA ALA A 742 6.83 -39.96 13.14
C ALA A 742 8.25 -40.49 13.39
N SER A 743 8.38 -41.71 13.89
CA SER A 743 9.68 -42.39 13.92
C SER A 743 10.26 -42.55 12.51
N VAL A 744 11.58 -42.34 12.38
CA VAL A 744 12.31 -42.53 11.12
C VAL A 744 12.29 -44.02 10.68
N LEU A 745 12.06 -44.94 11.62
CA LEU A 745 12.08 -46.39 11.36
C LEU A 745 10.84 -46.91 10.62
N ASP A 746 9.68 -46.24 10.73
CA ASP A 746 8.46 -46.61 9.99
C ASP A 746 8.35 -45.79 8.71
N ASN A 747 8.96 -46.23 7.61
CA ASN A 747 9.03 -45.49 6.34
C ASN A 747 8.01 -45.97 5.28
N LYS A 748 7.00 -46.77 5.66
CA LYS A 748 5.99 -47.29 4.74
C LYS A 748 4.86 -46.30 4.50
N VAL A 749 4.58 -45.97 3.23
CA VAL A 749 3.50 -45.05 2.85
C VAL A 749 2.13 -45.71 2.92
N LEU A 750 1.97 -46.89 2.32
CA LEU A 750 0.72 -47.64 2.39
C LEU A 750 0.73 -48.61 3.57
N GLY A 751 -0.37 -48.67 4.31
CA GLY A 751 -0.67 -49.76 5.24
C GLY A 751 -1.05 -51.05 4.52
N ASP A 752 -1.37 -52.09 5.28
CA ASP A 752 -1.94 -53.30 4.71
C ASP A 752 -3.35 -53.04 4.17
N VAL A 753 -3.68 -53.71 3.06
CA VAL A 753 -4.99 -53.60 2.40
C VAL A 753 -5.84 -54.77 2.81
N GLN A 754 -6.98 -54.50 3.45
CA GLN A 754 -8.02 -55.46 3.74
C GLN A 754 -9.10 -55.41 2.66
N ILE A 755 -9.59 -56.57 2.25
CA ILE A 755 -10.58 -56.72 1.19
C ILE A 755 -11.75 -57.52 1.76
N GLN A 756 -12.94 -56.93 1.79
CA GLN A 756 -14.14 -57.56 2.34
C GLN A 756 -15.32 -57.38 1.38
N PRO A 757 -16.02 -58.46 0.96
CA PRO A 757 -15.68 -59.88 1.17
C PRO A 757 -14.46 -60.31 0.31
N ALA A 758 -13.88 -61.46 0.63
CA ALA A 758 -12.73 -62.01 -0.13
C ALA A 758 -13.10 -62.45 -1.56
N VAL A 759 -14.38 -62.75 -1.80
CA VAL A 759 -14.97 -63.08 -3.10
C VAL A 759 -16.25 -62.27 -3.23
N VAL A 760 -16.40 -61.54 -4.35
CA VAL A 760 -17.59 -60.75 -4.66
C VAL A 760 -18.52 -61.55 -5.59
N THR A 761 -19.82 -61.52 -5.30
CA THR A 761 -20.89 -62.25 -6.01
C THR A 761 -21.97 -61.27 -6.47
N PRO A 762 -21.73 -60.49 -7.55
CA PRO A 762 -22.64 -59.43 -8.03
C PRO A 762 -23.90 -60.00 -8.74
N ASN A 763 -24.70 -60.80 -8.03
CA ASN A 763 -25.91 -61.45 -8.52
C ASN A 763 -27.20 -60.66 -8.17
N GLY A 764 -27.07 -59.58 -7.38
CA GLY A 764 -28.16 -58.70 -6.99
C GLY A 764 -29.04 -59.24 -5.86
N ASP A 765 -28.55 -60.19 -5.05
CA ASP A 765 -29.29 -60.76 -3.92
C ASP A 765 -29.11 -59.98 -2.60
N GLY A 766 -28.29 -58.92 -2.61
CA GLY A 766 -27.98 -58.07 -1.47
C GLY A 766 -26.83 -58.59 -0.60
N VAL A 767 -26.20 -59.71 -0.96
CA VAL A 767 -25.12 -60.34 -0.20
C VAL A 767 -23.86 -60.40 -1.07
N ASN A 768 -22.76 -59.80 -0.58
CA ASN A 768 -21.46 -59.79 -1.27
C ASN A 768 -21.53 -59.22 -2.71
N ASP A 769 -22.51 -58.39 -3.04
CA ASP A 769 -22.66 -57.77 -4.36
C ASP A 769 -21.57 -56.73 -4.68
N ALA A 770 -20.89 -56.23 -3.65
CA ALA A 770 -19.77 -55.31 -3.75
C ALA A 770 -18.64 -55.72 -2.81
N MET A 771 -17.44 -55.21 -3.06
CA MET A 771 -16.31 -55.35 -2.16
C MET A 771 -15.72 -54.01 -1.75
N THR A 772 -15.28 -53.94 -0.51
CA THR A 772 -14.67 -52.78 0.11
C THR A 772 -13.16 -53.01 0.28
N PHE A 773 -12.38 -51.98 -0.02
CA PHE A 773 -10.93 -51.93 0.16
C PHE A 773 -10.57 -50.98 1.30
N ASP A 774 -10.19 -51.52 2.44
CA ASP A 774 -9.76 -50.74 3.60
C ASP A 774 -8.24 -50.70 3.70
N PHE A 775 -7.67 -49.50 3.76
CA PHE A 775 -6.23 -49.28 3.89
C PHE A 775 -5.89 -47.92 4.50
N THR A 776 -4.62 -47.71 4.85
CA THR A 776 -4.13 -46.43 5.40
C THR A 776 -3.03 -45.83 4.52
N VAL A 777 -2.99 -44.51 4.47
CA VAL A 777 -1.93 -43.73 3.82
C VAL A 777 -1.20 -42.93 4.88
N ARG A 778 0.13 -42.98 4.84
CA ARG A 778 1.02 -42.44 5.87
C ARG A 778 2.15 -41.62 5.26
N ARG A 779 2.74 -40.72 6.07
CA ARG A 779 3.94 -39.91 5.75
C ARG A 779 3.83 -38.99 4.53
N LEU A 780 2.61 -38.63 4.14
CA LEU A 780 2.37 -37.70 3.04
C LEU A 780 1.50 -36.54 3.50
N SER A 781 1.76 -35.36 2.94
CA SER A 781 1.02 -34.13 3.20
C SER A 781 0.49 -33.53 1.91
N GLY A 782 -0.47 -32.63 2.05
CA GLY A 782 -1.11 -31.92 0.94
C GLY A 782 -2.08 -32.76 0.11
N VAL A 783 -2.47 -32.19 -1.02
CA VAL A 783 -3.47 -32.76 -1.92
C VAL A 783 -2.78 -33.64 -2.96
N ARG A 784 -2.93 -34.96 -2.85
CA ARG A 784 -2.39 -35.93 -3.83
C ARG A 784 -3.44 -37.00 -4.16
N PRO A 785 -3.57 -37.41 -5.43
CA PRO A 785 -4.49 -38.49 -5.78
C PRO A 785 -3.92 -39.85 -5.34
N VAL A 786 -4.75 -40.64 -4.67
CA VAL A 786 -4.53 -42.06 -4.41
C VAL A 786 -5.13 -42.84 -5.57
N LYS A 787 -4.27 -43.48 -6.37
CA LYS A 787 -4.71 -44.24 -7.54
C LYS A 787 -5.18 -45.62 -7.11
N VAL A 788 -6.46 -45.94 -7.31
CA VAL A 788 -7.08 -47.23 -6.94
C VAL A 788 -7.68 -47.81 -8.21
N GLN A 789 -6.98 -48.74 -8.84
CA GLN A 789 -7.28 -49.16 -10.21
C GLN A 789 -7.38 -50.67 -10.28
N ILE A 790 -8.36 -51.15 -11.04
CA ILE A 790 -8.68 -52.57 -11.19
C ILE A 790 -8.40 -52.96 -12.62
N TYR A 791 -7.66 -54.06 -12.80
CA TYR A 791 -7.23 -54.57 -14.09
C TYR A 791 -7.66 -56.02 -14.27
N ASP A 792 -7.89 -56.43 -15.51
CA ASP A 792 -7.95 -57.86 -15.84
C ASP A 792 -6.53 -58.45 -15.96
N LEU A 793 -6.41 -59.78 -16.08
CA LEU A 793 -5.12 -60.46 -16.20
C LEU A 793 -4.34 -60.12 -17.49
N SER A 794 -4.97 -59.47 -18.48
CA SER A 794 -4.28 -58.97 -19.67
C SER A 794 -3.63 -57.60 -19.45
N GLY A 795 -3.84 -56.98 -18.28
CA GLY A 795 -3.35 -55.65 -17.94
C GLY A 795 -4.26 -54.52 -18.45
N ARG A 796 -5.47 -54.83 -18.93
CA ARG A 796 -6.44 -53.82 -19.35
C ARG A 796 -7.18 -53.29 -18.12
N ALA A 797 -7.28 -51.96 -18.03
CA ALA A 797 -8.03 -51.29 -16.97
C ALA A 797 -9.53 -51.63 -17.10
N VAL A 798 -10.10 -52.12 -16.01
CA VAL A 798 -11.51 -52.51 -15.86
C VAL A 798 -12.29 -51.41 -15.15
N ARG A 799 -11.70 -50.85 -14.08
CA ARG A 799 -12.29 -49.76 -13.31
C ARG A 799 -11.20 -48.87 -12.68
N ILE A 800 -11.42 -47.57 -12.65
CA ILE A 800 -10.59 -46.55 -12.00
C ILE A 800 -11.42 -45.92 -10.89
N LEU A 801 -10.93 -46.04 -9.66
CA LEU A 801 -11.56 -45.58 -8.43
C LEU A 801 -10.63 -44.59 -7.70
N ASP A 802 -9.86 -43.81 -8.45
CA ASP A 802 -8.89 -42.85 -7.93
C ASP A 802 -9.58 -41.81 -7.02
N VAL A 803 -8.99 -41.54 -5.84
CA VAL A 803 -9.56 -40.62 -4.85
C VAL A 803 -8.57 -39.52 -4.50
N GLN A 804 -9.06 -38.30 -4.34
CA GLN A 804 -8.28 -37.15 -3.92
C GLN A 804 -8.93 -36.51 -2.69
N LYS A 805 -8.14 -36.33 -1.63
CA LYS A 805 -8.55 -35.65 -0.38
C LYS A 805 -7.69 -34.39 -0.19
N PRO A 806 -8.19 -33.36 0.51
CA PRO A 806 -7.40 -32.18 0.89
C PRO A 806 -6.13 -32.52 1.69
N ILE A 807 -6.20 -33.58 2.52
CA ILE A 807 -5.07 -34.19 3.21
C ILE A 807 -5.01 -35.65 2.76
N VAL A 808 -3.92 -36.05 2.10
CA VAL A 808 -3.77 -37.40 1.55
C VAL A 808 -3.55 -38.48 2.63
N ALA A 809 -2.96 -38.15 3.77
CA ALA A 809 -2.78 -39.08 4.88
C ALA A 809 -4.13 -39.44 5.56
N GLY A 810 -4.21 -40.65 6.12
CA GLY A 810 -5.38 -41.12 6.87
C GLY A 810 -5.92 -42.46 6.38
N LYS A 811 -7.15 -42.79 6.82
CA LYS A 811 -7.86 -44.03 6.48
C LYS A 811 -8.61 -43.89 5.14
N TYR A 812 -8.63 -44.97 4.36
CA TYR A 812 -9.36 -45.09 3.11
C TYR A 812 -10.23 -46.35 3.15
N SER A 813 -11.45 -46.21 2.64
CA SER A 813 -12.42 -47.28 2.45
C SER A 813 -13.06 -47.03 1.08
N ILE A 814 -12.83 -47.93 0.12
CA ILE A 814 -13.21 -47.77 -1.28
C ILE A 814 -14.08 -48.95 -1.71
N ASP A 815 -15.27 -48.68 -2.20
CA ASP A 815 -16.20 -49.71 -2.64
C ASP A 815 -16.10 -49.95 -4.15
N TRP A 816 -16.19 -51.22 -4.55
CA TRP A 816 -16.32 -51.65 -5.94
C TRP A 816 -17.46 -52.65 -6.08
N ALA A 817 -18.45 -52.30 -6.91
CA ALA A 817 -19.63 -53.13 -7.19
C ALA A 817 -19.38 -54.24 -8.23
N ALA A 818 -18.12 -54.64 -8.41
CA ALA A 818 -17.69 -55.60 -9.43
C ALA A 818 -18.14 -55.23 -10.86
N ASP A 819 -18.09 -53.93 -11.21
CA ASP A 819 -18.51 -53.38 -12.49
C ASP A 819 -17.35 -52.75 -13.28
N ASP A 820 -17.50 -52.66 -14.61
CA ASP A 820 -16.59 -51.94 -15.51
C ASP A 820 -16.89 -50.43 -15.53
N GLU A 821 -16.08 -49.61 -16.22
CA GLU A 821 -16.31 -48.17 -16.41
C GLU A 821 -17.69 -47.78 -16.98
N ARG A 822 -18.44 -48.73 -17.57
CA ARG A 822 -19.78 -48.50 -18.12
C ARG A 822 -20.89 -48.98 -17.18
N GLY A 823 -20.55 -49.33 -15.94
CA GLY A 823 -21.50 -49.83 -14.94
C GLY A 823 -21.97 -51.27 -15.21
N ARG A 824 -21.27 -52.02 -16.05
CA ARG A 824 -21.65 -53.41 -16.37
C ARG A 824 -20.86 -54.38 -15.50
N VAL A 825 -21.57 -55.33 -14.89
CA VAL A 825 -20.95 -56.39 -14.09
C VAL A 825 -19.88 -57.12 -14.90
N VAL A 826 -18.71 -57.29 -14.29
CA VAL A 826 -17.56 -57.92 -14.93
C VAL A 826 -17.70 -59.45 -14.91
N PRO A 827 -17.23 -60.18 -15.94
CA PRO A 827 -17.32 -61.64 -15.95
C PRO A 827 -16.64 -62.30 -14.73
N PRO A 828 -17.08 -63.50 -14.31
CA PRO A 828 -16.39 -64.27 -13.27
C PRO A 828 -14.92 -64.50 -13.64
N GLY A 829 -14.02 -64.32 -12.66
CA GLY A 829 -12.60 -64.40 -12.90
C GLY A 829 -11.75 -63.73 -11.83
N ILE A 830 -10.44 -63.68 -12.10
CA ILE A 830 -9.46 -63.03 -11.24
C ILE A 830 -9.12 -61.66 -11.82
N TYR A 831 -9.16 -60.64 -10.97
CA TYR A 831 -8.79 -59.26 -11.29
C TYR A 831 -7.64 -58.80 -10.39
N ILE A 832 -6.93 -57.77 -10.80
CA ILE A 832 -5.80 -57.20 -10.07
C ILE A 832 -6.22 -55.82 -9.56
N LEU A 833 -6.29 -55.67 -8.23
CA LEU A 833 -6.33 -54.36 -7.58
C LEU A 833 -4.91 -53.79 -7.52
N ARG A 834 -4.75 -52.56 -7.98
CA ARG A 834 -3.52 -51.78 -7.86
C ARG A 834 -3.82 -50.49 -7.13
N ILE A 835 -3.25 -50.34 -5.95
CA ILE A 835 -3.24 -49.08 -5.20
C ILE A 835 -1.85 -48.46 -5.37
N LYS A 836 -1.77 -47.20 -5.81
CA LYS A 836 -0.49 -46.48 -5.99
C LYS A 836 -0.63 -45.03 -5.54
N ILE A 837 0.42 -44.52 -4.92
CA ILE A 837 0.54 -43.11 -4.54
C ILE A 837 1.86 -42.57 -5.10
N ASP A 838 1.79 -41.39 -5.71
CA ASP A 838 2.97 -40.71 -6.23
C ASP A 838 3.64 -39.92 -5.10
N VAL A 839 4.93 -40.18 -4.91
CA VAL A 839 5.78 -39.56 -3.88
C VAL A 839 6.91 -38.78 -4.54
N ASP A 840 7.46 -37.80 -3.85
CA ASP A 840 8.54 -36.97 -4.38
C ASP A 840 9.83 -37.81 -4.50
N SER A 841 10.61 -37.57 -5.56
CA SER A 841 11.76 -38.40 -5.94
C SER A 841 12.87 -38.52 -4.88
N ASP A 842 12.93 -37.57 -3.94
CA ASP A 842 13.92 -37.56 -2.83
C ASP A 842 13.40 -38.14 -1.51
N SER A 843 12.14 -38.62 -1.47
CA SER A 843 11.57 -39.21 -0.26
C SER A 843 12.06 -40.66 -0.09
N GLN A 844 12.90 -40.94 0.92
CA GLN A 844 13.39 -42.30 1.25
C GLN A 844 12.28 -43.21 1.86
N VAL A 845 11.13 -43.30 1.19
CA VAL A 845 9.93 -44.01 1.64
C VAL A 845 9.74 -45.34 0.90
N GLN A 846 9.09 -46.30 1.54
CA GLN A 846 8.82 -47.63 1.00
C GLN A 846 7.31 -47.86 0.82
N GLN A 847 6.95 -48.90 0.06
CA GLN A 847 5.57 -49.37 -0.09
C GLN A 847 4.61 -48.27 -0.62
N THR A 848 5.00 -47.60 -1.71
CA THR A 848 4.21 -46.56 -2.41
C THR A 848 3.18 -47.15 -3.38
N GLY A 849 3.18 -48.48 -3.56
CA GLY A 849 2.16 -49.19 -4.28
C GLY A 849 1.96 -50.61 -3.75
N ILE A 850 0.72 -51.09 -3.83
CA ILE A 850 0.31 -52.42 -3.40
C ILE A 850 -0.54 -53.05 -4.52
N GLN A 851 -0.36 -54.35 -4.72
CA GLN A 851 -1.23 -55.15 -5.58
C GLN A 851 -1.89 -56.29 -4.79
N ARG A 852 -3.14 -56.59 -5.12
CA ARG A 852 -3.93 -57.70 -4.57
C ARG A 852 -4.74 -58.36 -5.67
N LEU A 853 -5.04 -59.64 -5.50
CA LEU A 853 -5.96 -60.37 -6.38
C LEU A 853 -7.38 -60.22 -5.85
N LEU A 854 -8.31 -59.90 -6.74
CA LEU A 854 -9.75 -59.85 -6.49
C LEU A 854 -10.40 -61.05 -7.19
N HIS A 855 -11.41 -61.64 -6.55
CA HIS A 855 -12.11 -62.81 -7.08
C HIS A 855 -13.58 -62.46 -7.28
N VAL A 856 -14.05 -62.59 -8.52
CA VAL A 856 -15.47 -62.42 -8.89
C VAL A 856 -16.02 -63.79 -9.26
N ALA A 857 -17.12 -64.20 -8.62
CA ALA A 857 -17.79 -65.47 -8.90
C ALA A 857 -19.31 -65.31 -8.77
N TYR A 858 -20.10 -65.85 -9.69
CA TYR A 858 -21.56 -65.89 -9.59
C TYR A 858 -22.16 -66.86 -10.61
#